data_AF-A0A160VHT5-F1
#
_entry.id   AF-A0A160VHT5-F1
#
_cell.length_a   1.000
_cell.length_b   1.000
_cell.length_c   1.000
_cell.angle_alpha   90.00
_cell.angle_beta   90.00
_cell.angle_gamma   90.00
#
_symmetry.space_group_name_H-M   'P 1'
#
loop_
_entity.id
_entity.type
_entity.pdbx_description
1 polymer ?
#
loop_
_entity_poly.entity_id
_entity_poly.type
_entity_poly.pdbx_seq_one_letter_code
_entity_poly.pdbx_strand_id
1 'polypeptide(L)'
;MFDLPIAMRLKVGGTYFDSHSSNYSHYRSLFTFYNDASNVDGTSDAGSLKHRYDQSESTINNYYLRLSGAVPGFDQMFFTAQYSHGSIKDYSYDPGTKDGFGTFVYEDGTVSEIEVPYVQGGKWYDLKGTPTWIYVDASGNEVEKDYWDYSDDLTFVQINYDTSYINPLNRATGTGPVPYVEIANYAVAGTRGYTGIYKAEKLRTDWKANLLWQLGDHEIKIGGNLEQGEIKRYSVSGSSAARYFNSNRPYSETGDIWTWDDDYLNDSTGALIWGDDDIPDFKQDPSDTYDGEDYNAYWDDYLFQAYKSAYANNVGYDVTGVGLAEMQDINKARTPTTMAAYFQDKFELDDLILNVGLRYDYIDPANKVFNPLTGGNQNIIIDSEGYLAETVYWNDLDGDGIKGPREYTSALPTDDDSRGLDHQVDVTPSAQLSPRIGLGFPITDRTAFHATYGKYLQAARWDNLYISWTRFLSNLQQGNYTRSNNPELQPTKTTEYEIGFKQLVTDDISIDMTLFYSEKKDFIQLRNIAASPTGYALYSNGDFSTVKGMAFSLRTRRLGNAKLDANYTLSYGGGTGSNADTGVRISWLGGNDPTFTSPLNYDQRHTANIVLDYRTGNRGRLKLFGANMLFRYGSGMRYTPSKPRTAVFGGQLSDQPLAALNSGTMPATFNVDLRMDKTFMVNNISLGVFMIVKNVLNNQSVQSVYNFSGLANNDGYLTTQAGQNWVNDYSIGSTALGEQLYTSRITSPGRYGSPRQVQIGLRVDF
;
A
#
# COMPACT_ATOMS: atom_id res chain seq x y z
N MET A 1 -12.44 37.55 22.90
CA MET A 1 -11.82 36.90 24.08
C MET A 1 -12.86 37.00 25.17
N PHE A 2 -13.53 35.91 25.51
CA PHE A 2 -14.55 35.92 26.58
C PHE A 2 -13.85 35.50 27.87
N ASP A 3 -13.85 36.39 28.88
CA ASP A 3 -13.33 36.08 30.20
C ASP A 3 -14.34 35.21 30.95
N LEU A 4 -14.02 33.92 31.09
CA LEU A 4 -14.71 33.03 32.01
C LEU A 4 -14.24 33.37 33.44
N PRO A 5 -15.08 33.20 34.49
CA PRO A 5 -14.76 33.51 35.89
C PRO A 5 -13.69 32.60 36.53
N ILE A 6 -12.95 31.86 35.69
CA ILE A 6 -11.90 30.91 36.05
C ILE A 6 -10.76 31.17 35.06
N ALA A 7 -9.50 31.13 35.51
CA ALA A 7 -8.30 31.26 34.65
C ALA A 7 -8.15 30.07 33.68
N MET A 8 -9.10 29.94 32.76
CA MET A 8 -9.18 28.92 31.73
C MET A 8 -8.94 29.56 30.37
N ARG A 9 -8.10 28.90 29.57
CA ARG A 9 -7.81 29.26 28.20
C ARG A 9 -8.53 28.30 27.27
N LEU A 10 -9.46 28.83 26.49
CA LEU A 10 -10.05 28.14 25.35
C LEU A 10 -9.21 28.43 24.10
N LYS A 11 -8.80 27.40 23.37
CA LYS A 11 -8.19 27.49 22.05
C LYS A 11 -9.05 26.76 21.05
N VAL A 12 -9.39 27.43 19.96
CA VAL A 12 -10.03 26.84 18.79
C VAL A 12 -9.04 26.97 17.64
N GLY A 13 -8.92 25.93 16.83
CA GLY A 13 -8.07 25.98 15.65
C GLY A 13 -8.41 24.86 14.68
N GLY A 14 -7.83 24.95 13.50
CA GLY A 14 -7.96 23.90 12.51
C GLY A 14 -6.99 24.10 11.35
N THR A 15 -6.93 23.10 10.50
CA THR A 15 -6.13 23.09 9.27
C THR A 15 -7.02 22.58 8.15
N TYR A 16 -6.97 23.26 7.02
CA TYR A 16 -7.52 22.81 5.75
C TYR A 16 -6.34 22.68 4.78
N PHE A 17 -6.17 21.51 4.20
CA PHE A 17 -5.22 21.26 3.14
C PHE A 17 -5.95 20.58 2.00
N ASP A 18 -5.66 21.03 0.79
CA ASP A 18 -6.23 20.48 -0.42
C ASP A 18 -5.12 20.37 -1.47
N SER A 19 -5.11 19.24 -2.17
CA SER A 19 -4.13 18.97 -3.22
C SER A 19 -4.79 18.31 -4.40
N HIS A 20 -4.45 18.82 -5.57
CA HIS A 20 -4.82 18.26 -6.86
C HIS A 20 -3.52 17.92 -7.59
N SER A 21 -3.36 16.66 -8.00
CA SER A 21 -2.17 16.19 -8.68
C SER A 21 -2.51 15.33 -9.88
N SER A 22 -1.70 15.44 -10.93
CA SER A 22 -1.69 14.50 -12.05
C SER A 22 -0.31 13.85 -12.06
N ASN A 23 -0.28 12.52 -12.00
CA ASN A 23 0.97 11.78 -11.85
C ASN A 23 1.44 11.21 -13.20
N TYR A 24 2.56 11.72 -13.70
CA TYR A 24 3.26 11.16 -14.86
C TYR A 24 4.44 10.29 -14.40
N SER A 25 4.38 9.00 -14.65
CA SER A 25 5.50 8.09 -14.40
C SER A 25 6.22 7.75 -15.71
N HIS A 26 7.42 8.32 -15.89
CA HIS A 26 8.33 8.07 -17.01
C HIS A 26 8.77 6.60 -17.18
N TYR A 27 8.35 5.70 -16.30
CA TYR A 27 8.92 4.36 -16.27
C TYR A 27 8.46 3.48 -17.44
N ARG A 28 7.35 3.82 -18.13
CA ARG A 28 6.76 2.87 -19.10
C ARG A 28 6.05 3.36 -20.37
N SER A 29 5.59 4.59 -20.57
CA SER A 29 5.03 4.99 -21.88
C SER A 29 5.33 6.45 -22.25
N LEU A 30 5.61 6.70 -23.53
CA LEU A 30 5.90 8.02 -24.12
C LEU A 30 4.64 8.71 -24.68
N PHE A 31 3.48 8.04 -24.72
CA PHE A 31 2.25 8.53 -25.33
C PHE A 31 1.03 8.14 -24.48
N THR A 32 0.28 9.13 -24.02
CA THR A 32 -0.94 8.95 -23.19
C THR A 32 -1.86 10.14 -23.45
N PHE A 33 -2.62 10.08 -24.55
CA PHE A 33 -3.61 11.10 -24.90
C PHE A 33 -4.94 10.44 -25.28
N TYR A 34 -6.07 11.12 -25.03
CA TYR A 34 -7.40 10.73 -25.51
C TYR A 34 -8.13 11.94 -26.10
N ASN A 35 -9.06 11.71 -27.01
CA ASN A 35 -9.89 12.76 -27.60
C ASN A 35 -11.17 12.96 -26.76
N ASP A 36 -11.34 14.17 -26.22
CA ASP A 36 -12.43 14.50 -25.30
C ASP A 36 -13.81 14.63 -25.96
N ALA A 37 -13.91 14.64 -27.30
CA ALA A 37 -15.18 14.69 -28.03
C ALA A 37 -15.63 13.35 -28.62
N SER A 38 -14.82 12.30 -28.55
CA SER A 38 -15.22 10.96 -29.02
C SER A 38 -16.16 10.29 -28.02
N ASN A 39 -17.22 9.61 -28.46
CA ASN A 39 -18.22 8.96 -27.62
C ASN A 39 -18.21 7.42 -27.78
N VAL A 40 -19.12 6.71 -27.10
CA VAL A 40 -19.22 5.24 -27.16
C VAL A 40 -19.58 4.75 -28.56
N ASP A 41 -20.36 5.55 -29.29
CA ASP A 41 -20.92 5.19 -30.60
C ASP A 41 -20.09 5.69 -31.78
N GLY A 42 -18.96 6.37 -31.54
CA GLY A 42 -18.16 6.94 -32.63
C GLY A 42 -16.93 7.76 -32.23
N THR A 43 -15.99 7.85 -33.16
CA THR A 43 -14.84 8.75 -33.06
C THR A 43 -15.23 10.14 -33.56
N SER A 44 -14.71 11.17 -32.89
CA SER A 44 -14.96 12.56 -33.27
C SER A 44 -13.63 13.30 -33.40
N ASP A 45 -13.33 13.81 -34.59
CA ASP A 45 -12.12 14.61 -34.83
C ASP A 45 -12.27 16.06 -34.29
N ALA A 46 -13.41 16.42 -33.69
CA ALA A 46 -13.71 17.77 -33.20
C ALA A 46 -13.16 18.10 -31.80
N GLY A 47 -12.68 17.09 -31.05
CA GLY A 47 -12.20 17.26 -29.68
C GLY A 47 -10.72 17.57 -29.57
N SER A 48 -10.30 17.95 -28.36
CA SER A 48 -8.91 18.19 -28.00
C SER A 48 -8.26 16.92 -27.47
N LEU A 49 -7.00 16.68 -27.85
CA LEU A 49 -6.18 15.64 -27.26
C LEU A 49 -5.79 16.03 -25.82
N LYS A 50 -6.35 15.32 -24.84
CA LYS A 50 -6.06 15.47 -23.41
C LYS A 50 -5.12 14.39 -22.94
N HIS A 51 -4.20 14.74 -22.05
CA HIS A 51 -3.32 13.75 -21.42
C HIS A 51 -4.10 12.77 -20.54
N ARG A 52 -3.82 11.48 -20.68
CA ARG A 52 -4.42 10.38 -19.92
C ARG A 52 -3.52 9.97 -18.75
N TYR A 53 -3.49 10.78 -17.70
CA TYR A 53 -2.82 10.46 -16.44
C TYR A 53 -3.84 10.39 -15.32
N ASP A 54 -3.65 9.45 -14.38
CA ASP A 54 -4.46 9.38 -13.18
C ASP A 54 -4.45 10.75 -12.48
N GLN A 55 -5.65 11.27 -12.25
CA GLN A 55 -5.87 12.45 -11.44
C GLN A 55 -6.10 11.99 -10.01
N SER A 56 -5.42 12.63 -9.06
CA SER A 56 -5.59 12.35 -7.64
C SER A 56 -5.85 13.65 -6.89
N GLU A 57 -6.92 13.64 -6.12
CA GLU A 57 -7.39 14.72 -5.26
C GLU A 57 -7.33 14.24 -3.81
N SER A 58 -6.74 15.04 -2.93
CA SER A 58 -6.70 14.74 -1.50
C SER A 58 -7.01 15.99 -0.70
N THR A 59 -8.02 15.88 0.16
CA THR A 59 -8.45 16.94 1.08
C THR A 59 -8.26 16.45 2.52
N ILE A 60 -7.56 17.24 3.32
CA ILE A 60 -7.32 16.97 4.74
C ILE A 60 -7.83 18.14 5.57
N ASN A 61 -8.83 17.84 6.40
CA ASN A 61 -9.44 18.80 7.31
C ASN A 61 -9.25 18.33 8.75
N ASN A 62 -8.91 19.24 9.65
CA ASN A 62 -8.85 18.95 11.06
C ASN A 62 -9.27 20.18 11.85
N TYR A 63 -10.18 20.02 12.79
CA TYR A 63 -10.63 21.07 13.70
C TYR A 63 -10.44 20.58 15.13
N TYR A 64 -10.05 21.48 16.02
CA TYR A 64 -9.93 21.15 17.43
C TYR A 64 -10.45 22.27 18.34
N LEU A 65 -10.96 21.84 19.47
CA LEU A 65 -11.34 22.64 20.61
C LEU A 65 -10.50 22.17 21.79
N ARG A 66 -9.70 23.05 22.40
CA ARG A 66 -8.90 22.73 23.57
C ARG A 66 -9.20 23.70 24.71
N LEU A 67 -9.58 23.16 25.85
CA LEU A 67 -9.74 23.88 27.10
C LEU A 67 -8.57 23.51 28.02
N SER A 68 -7.89 24.50 28.60
CA SER A 68 -6.77 24.27 29.51
C SER A 68 -6.69 25.36 30.57
N GLY A 69 -6.30 25.03 31.79
CA GLY A 69 -6.17 26.02 32.86
C GLY A 69 -5.78 25.40 34.19
N ALA A 70 -5.58 26.27 35.18
CA ALA A 70 -5.41 25.83 36.56
C ALA A 70 -6.74 25.27 37.11
N VAL A 71 -6.67 24.26 37.97
CA VAL A 71 -7.85 23.67 38.61
C VAL A 71 -8.22 24.50 39.85
N PRO A 72 -9.44 25.07 39.92
CA PRO A 72 -9.84 25.89 41.07
C PRO A 72 -9.78 25.11 42.38
N GLY A 73 -9.22 25.73 43.43
CA GLY A 73 -9.13 25.13 44.76
C GLY A 73 -7.97 24.13 44.94
N PHE A 74 -7.17 23.87 43.90
CA PHE A 74 -5.98 23.03 43.98
C PHE A 74 -4.74 23.82 43.56
N ASP A 75 -3.70 23.80 44.39
CA ASP A 75 -2.44 24.48 44.07
C ASP A 75 -1.61 23.66 43.08
N GLN A 76 -0.95 24.36 42.15
CA GLN A 76 -0.08 23.80 41.10
C GLN A 76 -0.68 22.64 40.30
N MET A 77 -2.00 22.63 40.15
CA MET A 77 -2.74 21.64 39.37
C MET A 77 -3.26 22.26 38.08
N PHE A 78 -2.95 21.62 36.96
CA PHE A 78 -3.31 22.08 35.61
C PHE A 78 -4.02 20.97 34.86
N PHE A 79 -5.14 21.31 34.23
CA PHE A 79 -5.85 20.38 33.35
C PHE A 79 -5.79 20.84 31.90
N THR A 80 -5.92 19.89 30.98
CA THR A 80 -6.16 20.12 29.56
C THR A 80 -7.15 19.08 29.07
N ALA A 81 -8.23 19.53 28.43
CA ALA A 81 -9.12 18.70 27.64
C ALA A 81 -9.10 19.19 26.19
N GLN A 82 -9.10 18.25 25.25
CA GLN A 82 -9.16 18.53 23.83
C GLN A 82 -10.18 17.62 23.16
N TYR A 83 -11.02 18.21 22.33
CA TYR A 83 -11.77 17.54 21.29
C TYR A 83 -11.12 17.87 19.94
N SER A 84 -10.98 16.89 19.07
CA SER A 84 -10.57 17.08 17.68
C SER A 84 -11.40 16.22 16.75
N HIS A 85 -11.73 16.76 15.59
CA HIS A 85 -12.40 16.05 14.53
C HIS A 85 -11.68 16.33 13.21
N GLY A 86 -11.24 15.27 12.55
CA GLY A 86 -10.54 15.34 11.28
C GLY A 86 -11.17 14.43 10.24
N SER A 87 -10.99 14.82 8.98
CA SER A 87 -11.41 14.08 7.80
C SER A 87 -10.27 14.08 6.80
N ILE A 88 -9.96 12.91 6.24
CA ILE A 88 -9.08 12.73 5.10
C ILE A 88 -9.92 12.10 4.00
N LYS A 89 -9.97 12.76 2.85
CA LYS A 89 -10.64 12.26 1.65
C LYS A 89 -9.60 12.15 0.56
N ASP A 90 -9.46 10.96 0.00
CA ASP A 90 -8.60 10.68 -1.13
C ASP A 90 -9.47 10.17 -2.28
N TYR A 91 -9.30 10.76 -3.45
CA TYR A 91 -10.01 10.38 -4.66
C TYR A 91 -9.00 10.27 -5.81
N SER A 92 -9.03 9.18 -6.57
CA SER A 92 -8.19 9.02 -7.74
C SER A 92 -8.93 8.31 -8.85
N TYR A 93 -8.77 8.77 -10.08
CA TYR A 93 -9.42 8.21 -11.26
C TYR A 93 -8.60 8.45 -12.53
N ASP A 94 -8.73 7.57 -13.54
CA ASP A 94 -8.25 7.85 -14.90
C ASP A 94 -9.27 8.80 -15.58
N PRO A 95 -8.86 9.91 -16.20
CA PRO A 95 -9.78 10.83 -16.89
C PRO A 95 -10.61 10.18 -18.01
N GLY A 96 -10.12 9.10 -18.61
CA GLY A 96 -10.86 8.27 -19.56
C GLY A 96 -11.85 7.32 -18.88
N THR A 97 -11.63 6.99 -17.61
CA THR A 97 -12.60 6.33 -16.72
C THR A 97 -13.34 7.42 -15.92
N LYS A 98 -14.17 8.21 -16.59
CA LYS A 98 -14.98 9.19 -15.86
C LYS A 98 -16.08 8.46 -15.09
N ASP A 99 -16.24 8.73 -13.78
CA ASP A 99 -17.42 8.35 -13.00
C ASP A 99 -18.65 8.90 -13.73
N GLY A 100 -19.33 8.03 -14.46
CA GLY A 100 -20.47 8.36 -15.30
C GLY A 100 -21.42 7.19 -15.32
N PHE A 101 -22.69 7.51 -15.50
CA PHE A 101 -23.69 6.52 -15.81
C PHE A 101 -23.77 6.35 -17.32
N GLY A 102 -24.05 5.13 -17.77
CA GLY A 102 -24.29 4.87 -19.18
C GLY A 102 -25.28 3.75 -19.35
N THR A 103 -25.81 3.67 -20.56
CA THR A 103 -26.72 2.62 -20.98
C THR A 103 -25.91 1.43 -21.47
N PHE A 104 -26.44 0.24 -21.29
CA PHE A 104 -25.85 -1.01 -21.76
C PHE A 104 -26.72 -1.58 -22.88
N VAL A 105 -26.21 -2.60 -23.57
CA VAL A 105 -26.92 -3.27 -24.65
C VAL A 105 -27.30 -4.66 -24.15
N TYR A 106 -28.59 -4.97 -24.20
CA TYR A 106 -29.14 -6.27 -23.85
C TYR A 106 -28.74 -7.33 -24.89
N GLU A 107 -28.88 -8.63 -24.56
CA GLU A 107 -28.65 -9.71 -25.53
C GLU A 107 -29.57 -9.60 -26.77
N ASP A 108 -30.79 -9.07 -26.61
CA ASP A 108 -31.74 -8.81 -27.71
C ASP A 108 -31.33 -7.64 -28.63
N GLY A 109 -30.23 -6.94 -28.31
CA GLY A 109 -29.69 -5.81 -29.06
C GLY A 109 -30.35 -4.46 -28.75
N THR A 110 -31.33 -4.42 -27.86
CA THR A 110 -31.92 -3.16 -27.38
C THR A 110 -30.99 -2.45 -26.39
N VAL A 111 -31.14 -1.13 -26.28
CA VAL A 111 -30.33 -0.28 -25.39
C VAL A 111 -31.14 0.03 -24.14
N SER A 112 -30.53 -0.13 -22.97
CA SER A 112 -31.21 0.12 -21.68
C SER A 112 -31.64 1.58 -21.49
N GLU A 113 -32.79 1.77 -20.85
CA GLU A 113 -33.16 3.07 -20.27
C GLU A 113 -32.54 3.27 -18.88
N ILE A 114 -32.10 2.18 -18.25
CA ILE A 114 -31.41 2.17 -16.96
C ILE A 114 -29.95 2.54 -17.18
N GLU A 115 -29.54 3.57 -16.46
CA GLU A 115 -28.19 4.09 -16.42
C GLU A 115 -27.40 3.32 -15.34
N VAL A 116 -26.37 2.56 -15.75
CA VAL A 116 -25.48 1.85 -14.81
C VAL A 116 -24.24 2.66 -14.49
N PRO A 117 -23.74 2.62 -13.24
CA PRO A 117 -22.36 2.96 -12.97
C PRO A 117 -21.51 2.02 -13.85
N TYR A 118 -20.67 2.58 -14.71
CA TYR A 118 -19.68 1.79 -15.42
C TYR A 118 -18.37 2.57 -15.49
N VAL A 119 -17.28 1.83 -15.64
CA VAL A 119 -15.95 2.41 -15.69
C VAL A 119 -15.43 2.21 -17.10
N GLN A 120 -15.50 3.27 -17.91
CA GLN A 120 -15.06 3.23 -19.30
C GLN A 120 -13.58 2.85 -19.40
N GLY A 121 -13.29 1.57 -19.66
CA GLY A 121 -11.97 1.14 -20.10
C GLY A 121 -11.60 1.88 -21.40
N GLY A 122 -10.31 2.10 -21.65
CA GLY A 122 -9.86 2.86 -22.83
C GLY A 122 -10.60 2.50 -24.12
N LYS A 123 -10.98 3.51 -24.90
CA LYS A 123 -11.83 3.33 -26.09
C LYS A 123 -11.15 2.41 -27.10
N TRP A 124 -11.80 1.30 -27.43
CA TRP A 124 -11.45 0.41 -28.55
C TRP A 124 -11.27 1.18 -29.87
N TYR A 125 -12.02 2.27 -30.02
CA TYR A 125 -12.08 3.10 -31.23
C TYR A 125 -11.07 4.26 -31.27
N ASP A 126 -10.35 4.57 -30.18
CA ASP A 126 -9.31 5.62 -30.19
C ASP A 126 -8.02 5.17 -30.91
N LEU A 127 -7.93 3.90 -31.33
CA LEU A 127 -6.92 3.38 -32.24
C LEU A 127 -7.47 3.45 -33.67
N LYS A 128 -7.26 4.56 -34.37
CA LYS A 128 -7.66 4.68 -35.78
C LYS A 128 -6.79 3.74 -36.63
N GLY A 129 -7.43 2.83 -37.37
CA GLY A 129 -6.83 1.98 -38.41
C GLY A 129 -7.33 0.54 -38.35
N THR A 130 -8.14 0.12 -39.33
CA THR A 130 -8.36 -1.32 -39.59
C THR A 130 -6.98 -1.90 -39.95
N PRO A 131 -6.45 -2.89 -39.22
CA PRO A 131 -5.19 -3.50 -39.63
C PRO A 131 -5.36 -4.03 -41.05
N THR A 132 -4.35 -3.84 -41.89
CA THR A 132 -4.34 -4.47 -43.20
C THR A 132 -3.29 -5.58 -43.22
N TRP A 133 -3.67 -6.72 -43.78
CA TRP A 133 -2.83 -7.89 -43.89
C TRP A 133 -2.12 -7.86 -45.23
N ILE A 134 -0.79 -7.80 -45.20
CA ILE A 134 0.04 -7.83 -46.40
C ILE A 134 0.48 -9.27 -46.64
N TYR A 135 0.14 -9.76 -47.82
CA TYR A 135 0.51 -11.05 -48.36
C TYR A 135 1.42 -10.87 -49.55
N VAL A 136 2.10 -11.94 -49.96
CA VAL A 136 2.76 -12.04 -51.26
C VAL A 136 2.04 -13.10 -52.06
N ASP A 137 1.62 -12.74 -53.28
CA ASP A 137 1.03 -13.67 -54.22
C ASP A 137 2.08 -14.62 -54.84
N ALA A 138 1.61 -15.63 -55.57
CA ALA A 138 2.48 -16.58 -56.28
C ALA A 138 3.43 -15.94 -57.33
N SER A 139 3.20 -14.66 -57.69
CA SER A 139 4.04 -13.89 -58.62
C SER A 139 5.06 -12.99 -57.91
N GLY A 140 5.08 -12.98 -56.57
CA GLY A 140 5.99 -12.17 -55.76
C GLY A 140 5.50 -10.74 -55.49
N ASN A 141 4.25 -10.40 -55.81
CA ASN A 141 3.70 -9.06 -55.56
C ASN A 141 3.05 -8.98 -54.19
N GLU A 142 3.22 -7.84 -53.52
CA GLU A 142 2.52 -7.56 -52.26
C GLU A 142 1.04 -7.26 -52.52
N VAL A 143 0.17 -7.93 -51.75
CA VAL A 143 -1.29 -7.80 -51.78
C VAL A 143 -1.76 -7.41 -50.39
N GLU A 144 -2.46 -6.29 -50.29
CA GLU A 144 -3.01 -5.76 -49.05
C GLU A 144 -4.50 -6.12 -48.91
N LYS A 145 -4.90 -6.64 -47.74
CA LYS A 145 -6.29 -7.03 -47.43
C LYS A 145 -6.75 -6.37 -46.14
N ASP A 146 -8.04 -6.09 -46.03
CA ASP A 146 -8.72 -5.58 -44.83
C ASP A 146 -9.40 -6.69 -44.00
N TYR A 147 -9.09 -7.96 -44.30
CA TYR A 147 -9.44 -9.16 -43.53
C TYR A 147 -8.33 -10.22 -43.63
N TRP A 148 -8.32 -11.21 -42.73
CA TRP A 148 -7.39 -12.35 -42.82
C TRP A 148 -7.84 -13.30 -43.94
N ASP A 149 -7.06 -13.35 -45.03
CA ASP A 149 -7.31 -14.24 -46.17
C ASP A 149 -6.68 -15.61 -45.92
N TYR A 150 -7.50 -16.66 -45.99
CA TYR A 150 -7.11 -18.07 -45.74
C TYR A 150 -6.69 -18.80 -47.03
N SER A 151 -6.52 -18.08 -48.12
CA SER A 151 -6.23 -18.67 -49.41
C SER A 151 -4.78 -19.20 -49.48
N ASP A 152 -4.62 -20.42 -49.99
CA ASP A 152 -3.31 -21.10 -50.08
C ASP A 152 -2.37 -20.46 -51.12
N ASP A 153 -2.87 -19.55 -51.95
CA ASP A 153 -2.13 -18.81 -52.98
C ASP A 153 -1.50 -17.50 -52.47
N LEU A 154 -1.72 -17.15 -51.20
CA LEU A 154 -1.18 -15.96 -50.55
C LEU A 154 -0.27 -16.35 -49.37
N THR A 155 0.98 -15.90 -49.42
CA THR A 155 1.92 -16.08 -48.30
C THR A 155 1.90 -14.84 -47.43
N PHE A 156 1.45 -14.97 -46.17
CA PHE A 156 1.44 -13.86 -45.23
C PHE A 156 2.86 -13.29 -45.01
N VAL A 157 2.99 -11.97 -45.12
CA VAL A 157 4.26 -11.24 -44.92
C VAL A 157 4.25 -10.48 -43.61
N GLN A 158 3.31 -9.55 -43.46
CA GLN A 158 3.22 -8.67 -42.30
C GLN A 158 1.81 -8.12 -42.12
N ILE A 159 1.51 -7.64 -40.91
CA ILE A 159 0.33 -6.83 -40.67
C ILE A 159 0.78 -5.37 -40.68
N ASN A 160 0.16 -4.56 -41.52
CA ASN A 160 0.36 -3.12 -41.57
C ASN A 160 -0.63 -2.47 -40.60
N TYR A 161 -0.10 -1.74 -39.64
CA TYR A 161 -0.85 -0.91 -38.70
C TYR A 161 -0.44 0.53 -38.92
N ASP A 162 -1.31 1.48 -38.58
CA ASP A 162 -0.85 2.85 -38.35
C ASP A 162 0.05 2.86 -37.09
N THR A 163 1.35 2.67 -37.32
CA THR A 163 2.38 2.63 -36.26
C THR A 163 2.73 4.01 -35.72
N SER A 164 2.08 5.08 -36.18
CA SER A 164 2.27 6.42 -35.62
C SER A 164 1.92 6.50 -34.13
N TYR A 165 1.23 5.49 -33.58
CA TYR A 165 0.76 5.45 -32.18
C TYR A 165 1.11 4.20 -31.33
N ILE A 166 1.83 3.18 -31.83
CA ILE A 166 2.10 1.93 -31.07
C ILE A 166 3.59 1.54 -31.04
N ASN A 167 4.12 1.30 -29.84
CA ASN A 167 5.53 0.93 -29.60
C ASN A 167 5.77 -0.60 -29.79
N PRO A 168 6.70 -1.03 -30.68
CA PRO A 168 6.92 -2.43 -31.05
C PRO A 168 7.87 -3.25 -30.14
N LEU A 169 8.26 -2.77 -28.96
CA LEU A 169 9.36 -3.35 -28.16
C LEU A 169 9.07 -4.61 -27.31
N ASN A 170 8.01 -5.40 -27.54
CA ASN A 170 7.73 -6.60 -26.73
C ASN A 170 7.38 -7.83 -27.59
N ARG A 171 8.37 -8.64 -27.96
CA ARG A 171 8.17 -10.05 -28.34
C ARG A 171 9.34 -10.91 -27.87
N ALA A 172 9.04 -12.13 -27.42
CA ALA A 172 10.01 -13.22 -27.40
C ALA A 172 9.95 -13.96 -28.75
N THR A 173 11.09 -14.49 -29.18
CA THR A 173 11.23 -15.26 -30.42
C THR A 173 10.27 -16.46 -30.44
N GLY A 174 9.47 -16.60 -31.51
CA GLY A 174 8.60 -17.78 -31.72
C GLY A 174 7.13 -17.66 -31.30
N THR A 175 6.64 -16.47 -30.95
CA THR A 175 5.19 -16.25 -30.74
C THR A 175 4.49 -15.95 -32.08
N GLY A 176 3.15 -16.05 -32.17
CA GLY A 176 2.36 -15.57 -33.33
C GLY A 176 2.01 -14.08 -33.23
N PRO A 177 1.41 -13.46 -34.28
CA PRO A 177 0.86 -12.10 -34.19
C PRO A 177 -0.22 -12.00 -33.10
N VAL A 178 -0.29 -10.84 -32.47
CA VAL A 178 -1.22 -10.52 -31.38
C VAL A 178 -2.61 -10.23 -31.98
N PRO A 179 -3.68 -10.97 -31.65
CA PRO A 179 -5.03 -10.67 -32.11
C PRO A 179 -5.47 -9.27 -31.68
N TYR A 180 -6.40 -8.64 -32.41
CA TYR A 180 -6.92 -7.30 -32.07
C TYR A 180 -7.40 -7.23 -30.60
N VAL A 181 -8.03 -8.30 -30.10
CA VAL A 181 -8.46 -8.42 -28.69
C VAL A 181 -7.29 -8.36 -27.71
N GLU A 182 -6.13 -8.94 -28.02
CA GLU A 182 -4.94 -8.78 -27.17
C GLU A 182 -4.35 -7.36 -27.29
N ILE A 183 -4.38 -6.71 -28.46
CA ILE A 183 -3.92 -5.31 -28.64
C ILE A 183 -4.78 -4.34 -27.80
N ALA A 184 -6.09 -4.55 -27.70
CA ALA A 184 -6.96 -3.79 -26.80
C ALA A 184 -6.74 -4.11 -25.31
N ASN A 185 -6.27 -5.31 -24.98
CA ASN A 185 -5.82 -5.67 -23.63
C ASN A 185 -4.43 -5.07 -23.29
N TYR A 186 -3.63 -4.70 -24.29
CA TYR A 186 -2.45 -3.86 -24.14
C TYR A 186 -2.87 -2.39 -24.12
N ALA A 187 -3.20 -1.87 -22.94
CA ALA A 187 -3.12 -0.43 -22.72
C ALA A 187 -1.76 0.09 -23.24
N VAL A 188 -1.78 1.19 -24.00
CA VAL A 188 -0.64 1.82 -24.71
C VAL A 188 0.67 1.47 -24.03
N ALA A 189 1.50 0.66 -24.73
CA ALA A 189 2.77 0.09 -24.28
C ALA A 189 3.24 0.55 -22.90
N GLY A 190 2.94 -0.25 -21.87
CA GLY A 190 3.66 -0.19 -20.59
C GLY A 190 2.85 0.14 -19.34
N THR A 191 1.58 0.49 -19.42
CA THR A 191 0.77 0.63 -18.20
C THR A 191 0.32 -0.74 -17.68
N ARG A 192 1.11 -1.32 -16.75
CA ARG A 192 0.51 -1.98 -15.56
C ARG A 192 -0.04 -0.89 -14.62
N GLY A 193 -0.79 0.05 -15.17
CA GLY A 193 -1.36 1.22 -14.50
C GLY A 193 -2.85 0.99 -14.42
N TYR A 194 -3.38 1.12 -13.22
CA TYR A 194 -4.73 0.79 -12.85
C TYR A 194 -5.71 1.79 -13.49
N THR A 195 -6.24 1.50 -14.68
CA THR A 195 -7.43 2.23 -15.16
C THR A 195 -8.56 1.86 -14.20
N GLY A 196 -9.03 2.79 -13.37
CA GLY A 196 -9.97 2.48 -12.31
C GLY A 196 -10.24 3.67 -11.40
N ILE A 197 -11.21 3.48 -10.51
CA ILE A 197 -11.64 4.49 -9.54
C ILE A 197 -11.15 4.07 -8.17
N TYR A 198 -10.69 5.04 -7.37
CA TYR A 198 -10.35 4.88 -5.97
C TYR A 198 -10.96 6.02 -5.15
N LYS A 199 -11.75 5.67 -4.13
CA LYS A 199 -12.27 6.60 -3.13
C LYS A 199 -11.85 6.10 -1.75
N ALA A 200 -11.35 6.98 -0.89
CA ALA A 200 -11.15 6.64 0.52
C ALA A 200 -11.56 7.83 1.38
N GLU A 201 -12.30 7.54 2.45
CA GLU A 201 -12.66 8.52 3.46
C GLU A 201 -12.29 7.96 4.83
N LYS A 202 -11.55 8.76 5.60
CA LYS A 202 -11.18 8.47 6.97
C LYS A 202 -11.62 9.64 7.84
N LEU A 203 -12.64 9.43 8.66
CA LEU A 203 -13.03 10.36 9.70
C LEU A 203 -12.38 9.92 11.01
N ARG A 204 -11.96 10.88 11.82
CA ARG A 204 -11.39 10.63 13.14
C ARG A 204 -11.89 11.65 14.12
N THR A 205 -12.54 11.17 15.17
CA THR A 205 -12.92 11.96 16.34
C THR A 205 -12.06 11.55 17.52
N ASP A 206 -11.45 12.51 18.20
CA ASP A 206 -10.46 12.27 19.26
C ASP A 206 -10.74 13.17 20.46
N TRP A 207 -10.91 12.54 21.61
CA TRP A 207 -11.06 13.17 22.91
C TRP A 207 -9.82 12.88 23.74
N LYS A 208 -9.16 13.92 24.24
CA LYS A 208 -7.99 13.81 25.10
C LYS A 208 -8.20 14.60 26.37
N ALA A 209 -7.91 14.00 27.52
CA ALA A 209 -7.88 14.69 28.80
C ALA A 209 -6.56 14.40 29.51
N ASN A 210 -5.98 15.41 30.13
CA ASN A 210 -4.76 15.31 30.91
C ASN A 210 -4.84 16.24 32.12
N LEU A 211 -4.38 15.73 33.26
CA LEU A 211 -4.20 16.42 34.52
C LEU A 211 -2.72 16.35 34.87
N LEU A 212 -2.13 17.48 35.22
CA LEU A 212 -0.78 17.63 35.74
C LEU A 212 -0.87 18.23 37.14
N TRP A 213 -0.19 17.65 38.11
CA TRP A 213 -0.19 18.15 39.48
C TRP A 213 1.20 18.09 40.08
N GLN A 214 1.73 19.23 40.49
CA GLN A 214 2.94 19.29 41.30
C GLN A 214 2.58 19.16 42.78
N LEU A 215 3.19 18.19 43.46
CA LEU A 215 3.01 17.86 44.87
C LEU A 215 4.36 17.66 45.54
N GLY A 216 4.95 18.75 46.04
CA GLY A 216 6.31 18.71 46.60
C GLY A 216 7.29 18.21 45.52
N ASP A 217 7.94 17.08 45.80
CA ASP A 217 8.93 16.45 44.91
C ASP A 217 8.30 15.57 43.81
N HIS A 218 6.97 15.42 43.80
CA HIS A 218 6.22 14.62 42.82
C HIS A 218 5.58 15.50 41.74
N GLU A 219 5.78 15.15 40.48
CA GLU A 219 5.02 15.65 39.32
C GLU A 219 4.12 14.51 38.81
N ILE A 220 2.85 14.55 39.19
CA ILE A 220 1.85 13.54 38.82
C ILE A 220 1.16 13.94 37.51
N LYS A 221 1.08 13.00 36.58
CA LYS A 221 0.35 13.11 35.31
C LYS A 221 -0.68 12.00 35.19
N ILE A 222 -1.92 12.37 34.97
CA ILE A 222 -3.02 11.44 34.74
C ILE A 222 -3.73 11.87 33.47
N GLY A 223 -3.96 10.95 32.54
CA GLY A 223 -4.67 11.31 31.34
C GLY A 223 -5.21 10.12 30.58
N GLY A 224 -5.92 10.43 29.51
CA GLY A 224 -6.47 9.43 28.62
C GLY A 224 -6.82 10.00 27.26
N ASN A 225 -6.98 9.10 26.31
CA ASN A 225 -7.48 9.40 24.98
C ASN A 225 -8.56 8.40 24.58
N LEU A 226 -9.61 8.88 23.93
CA LEU A 226 -10.60 8.09 23.22
C LEU A 226 -10.60 8.56 21.77
N GLU A 227 -10.29 7.67 20.86
CA GLU A 227 -10.28 7.89 19.43
C GLU A 227 -11.32 6.97 18.78
N GLN A 228 -12.21 7.55 17.99
CA GLN A 228 -13.19 6.83 17.18
C GLN A 228 -12.96 7.20 15.72
N GLY A 229 -12.72 6.18 14.89
CA GLY A 229 -12.59 6.33 13.44
C GLY A 229 -13.90 6.02 12.72
N GLU A 230 -14.03 6.47 11.48
CA GLU A 230 -14.94 5.91 10.47
C GLU A 230 -14.14 5.74 9.19
N ILE A 231 -14.15 4.53 8.63
CA ILE A 231 -13.33 4.16 7.46
C ILE A 231 -14.24 3.70 6.35
N LYS A 232 -14.12 4.38 5.21
CA LYS A 232 -14.71 3.99 3.94
C LYS A 232 -13.62 3.91 2.87
N ARG A 233 -13.73 2.92 2.01
CA ARG A 233 -12.82 2.67 0.90
C ARG A 233 -13.58 2.00 -0.24
N TYR A 234 -13.49 2.61 -1.41
CA TYR A 234 -13.92 2.04 -2.67
C TYR A 234 -12.73 1.93 -3.63
N SER A 235 -12.61 0.82 -4.35
CA SER A 235 -11.73 0.76 -5.51
C SER A 235 -12.18 -0.30 -6.50
N VAL A 236 -12.12 -0.02 -7.80
CA VAL A 236 -12.45 -0.99 -8.86
C VAL A 236 -11.55 -0.81 -10.08
N SER A 237 -11.22 -1.91 -10.75
CA SER A 237 -10.54 -1.87 -12.05
C SER A 237 -11.56 -1.64 -13.15
N GLY A 238 -11.42 -0.51 -13.86
CA GLY A 238 -12.32 -0.16 -14.94
C GLY A 238 -12.24 -1.10 -16.13
N SER A 239 -11.02 -1.46 -16.52
CA SER A 239 -10.78 -2.44 -17.58
C SER A 239 -11.39 -3.82 -17.29
N SER A 240 -11.49 -4.22 -16.02
CA SER A 240 -12.04 -5.53 -15.66
C SER A 240 -13.57 -5.50 -15.65
N ALA A 241 -14.18 -4.44 -15.10
CA ALA A 241 -15.63 -4.26 -15.15
C ALA A 241 -16.14 -4.15 -16.59
N ALA A 242 -15.49 -3.31 -17.42
CA ALA A 242 -15.87 -3.16 -18.82
C ALA A 242 -15.76 -4.47 -19.62
N ARG A 243 -14.76 -5.31 -19.33
CA ARG A 243 -14.65 -6.64 -19.96
C ARG A 243 -15.77 -7.57 -19.55
N TYR A 244 -16.22 -7.51 -18.29
CA TYR A 244 -17.34 -8.33 -17.84
C TYR A 244 -18.62 -7.96 -18.60
N PHE A 245 -18.99 -6.67 -18.65
CA PHE A 245 -20.17 -6.22 -19.39
C PHE A 245 -20.09 -6.48 -20.90
N ASN A 246 -18.89 -6.52 -21.48
CA ASN A 246 -18.71 -6.84 -22.89
C ASN A 246 -18.89 -8.34 -23.17
N SER A 247 -18.39 -9.20 -22.29
CA SER A 247 -18.42 -10.65 -22.45
C SER A 247 -19.71 -11.31 -21.98
N ASN A 248 -20.45 -10.68 -21.07
CA ASN A 248 -21.70 -11.17 -20.52
C ASN A 248 -22.71 -10.04 -20.62
N ARG A 249 -23.51 -9.96 -21.69
CA ARG A 249 -24.54 -8.93 -21.77
C ARG A 249 -25.68 -9.30 -20.83
N PRO A 250 -26.32 -8.33 -20.18
CA PRO A 250 -27.46 -8.64 -19.36
C PRO A 250 -28.70 -8.94 -20.19
N TYR A 251 -29.62 -9.67 -19.56
CA TYR A 251 -30.95 -9.99 -20.06
C TYR A 251 -31.94 -8.82 -19.88
N SER A 252 -32.97 -8.82 -20.72
CA SER A 252 -33.97 -7.76 -20.84
C SER A 252 -35.21 -8.11 -20.02
N GLU A 253 -35.73 -7.19 -19.20
CA GLU A 253 -36.96 -7.45 -18.40
C GLU A 253 -38.15 -7.95 -19.27
N THR A 254 -38.16 -7.58 -20.55
CA THR A 254 -39.21 -7.92 -21.52
C THR A 254 -38.78 -8.93 -22.59
N GLY A 255 -37.55 -9.46 -22.52
CA GLY A 255 -37.01 -10.40 -23.51
C GLY A 255 -37.50 -11.82 -23.30
N ASP A 256 -37.55 -12.62 -24.36
CA ASP A 256 -37.98 -14.02 -24.38
C ASP A 256 -37.10 -14.78 -25.38
N ILE A 257 -36.55 -15.94 -25.01
CA ILE A 257 -35.49 -16.60 -25.77
C ILE A 257 -35.69 -18.10 -25.98
N TRP A 258 -36.55 -18.76 -25.20
CA TRP A 258 -36.68 -20.22 -25.26
C TRP A 258 -38.13 -20.66 -25.18
N THR A 259 -38.60 -21.34 -26.22
CA THR A 259 -39.86 -22.08 -26.20
C THR A 259 -39.58 -23.58 -26.34
N TRP A 260 -40.35 -24.41 -25.65
CA TRP A 260 -40.21 -25.86 -25.74
C TRP A 260 -40.97 -26.39 -26.97
N ASP A 261 -40.24 -26.96 -27.93
CA ASP A 261 -40.81 -27.66 -29.09
C ASP A 261 -40.81 -29.17 -28.85
N ASP A 262 -41.99 -29.70 -28.52
CA ASP A 262 -42.25 -31.13 -28.29
C ASP A 262 -41.91 -32.02 -29.52
N ASP A 263 -41.92 -31.45 -30.73
CA ASP A 263 -41.70 -32.14 -31.99
C ASP A 263 -40.32 -31.86 -32.60
N TYR A 264 -39.37 -31.32 -31.82
CA TYR A 264 -38.01 -31.07 -32.29
C TYR A 264 -37.40 -32.35 -32.88
N LEU A 265 -37.00 -32.30 -34.15
CA LEU A 265 -36.50 -33.43 -34.96
C LEU A 265 -37.49 -34.61 -35.19
N ASN A 266 -38.79 -34.45 -34.88
CA ASN A 266 -39.85 -35.49 -35.02
C ASN A 266 -39.55 -36.82 -34.29
N ASP A 267 -38.76 -36.80 -33.22
CA ASP A 267 -38.39 -38.02 -32.47
C ASP A 267 -39.06 -38.09 -31.08
N SER A 268 -39.99 -37.19 -30.79
CA SER A 268 -40.71 -37.07 -29.52
C SER A 268 -39.78 -36.85 -28.31
N THR A 269 -38.54 -36.41 -28.53
CA THR A 269 -37.62 -36.08 -27.43
C THR A 269 -37.80 -34.66 -26.91
N GLY A 270 -38.37 -33.78 -27.75
CA GLY A 270 -38.57 -32.36 -27.48
C GLY A 270 -37.25 -31.60 -27.30
N ALA A 271 -37.22 -30.33 -27.68
CA ALA A 271 -36.08 -29.47 -27.36
C ALA A 271 -36.48 -28.01 -27.14
N LEU A 272 -35.67 -27.32 -26.34
CA LEU A 272 -35.68 -25.86 -26.27
C LEU A 272 -35.24 -25.31 -27.64
N ILE A 273 -36.13 -24.56 -28.29
CA ILE A 273 -35.86 -23.83 -29.53
C ILE A 273 -36.04 -22.33 -29.29
N TRP A 274 -35.47 -21.52 -30.18
CA TRP A 274 -35.63 -20.08 -30.14
C TRP A 274 -37.08 -19.67 -30.48
N GLY A 275 -37.79 -19.03 -29.54
CA GLY A 275 -39.16 -18.53 -29.73
C GLY A 275 -39.78 -17.99 -28.45
N ASP A 276 -40.94 -17.33 -28.57
CA ASP A 276 -41.63 -16.66 -27.46
C ASP A 276 -42.46 -17.67 -26.61
N ASP A 277 -42.29 -17.67 -25.28
CA ASP A 277 -43.02 -18.44 -24.27
C ASP A 277 -43.65 -17.62 -23.11
N ASP A 278 -43.61 -16.28 -23.18
CA ASP A 278 -44.10 -15.32 -22.15
C ASP A 278 -43.34 -15.40 -20.80
N ILE A 279 -42.18 -16.07 -20.75
CA ILE A 279 -41.29 -16.10 -19.57
C ILE A 279 -40.10 -15.16 -19.83
N PRO A 280 -39.80 -14.22 -18.92
CA PRO A 280 -38.64 -13.37 -19.08
C PRO A 280 -37.33 -14.16 -19.20
N ASP A 281 -36.52 -13.78 -20.19
CA ASP A 281 -35.21 -14.36 -20.52
C ASP A 281 -34.28 -14.56 -19.30
N PHE A 282 -34.26 -13.61 -18.36
CA PHE A 282 -33.44 -13.65 -17.15
C PHE A 282 -33.79 -14.80 -16.21
N LYS A 283 -34.97 -15.42 -16.33
CA LYS A 283 -35.38 -16.59 -15.55
C LYS A 283 -35.02 -17.92 -16.21
N GLN A 284 -34.65 -17.87 -17.48
CA GLN A 284 -34.47 -19.06 -18.32
C GLN A 284 -33.00 -19.35 -18.60
N ASP A 285 -32.06 -18.52 -18.13
CA ASP A 285 -30.63 -18.73 -18.36
C ASP A 285 -30.11 -19.95 -17.58
N PRO A 286 -29.68 -21.03 -18.26
CA PRO A 286 -29.10 -22.20 -17.60
C PRO A 286 -27.69 -21.95 -17.02
N SER A 287 -27.07 -20.82 -17.36
CA SER A 287 -25.70 -20.44 -16.99
C SER A 287 -25.61 -19.37 -15.90
N ASP A 288 -26.75 -18.82 -15.46
CA ASP A 288 -26.81 -17.81 -14.41
C ASP A 288 -26.70 -18.42 -13.01
N THR A 289 -26.19 -17.63 -12.06
CA THR A 289 -26.11 -17.96 -10.63
C THR A 289 -27.33 -17.49 -9.84
N TYR A 290 -28.15 -16.60 -10.41
CA TYR A 290 -29.38 -16.12 -9.79
C TYR A 290 -30.55 -17.10 -9.97
N ASP A 291 -31.29 -17.39 -8.90
CA ASP A 291 -32.42 -18.34 -8.89
C ASP A 291 -33.75 -17.71 -8.45
N GLY A 292 -33.82 -16.37 -8.36
CA GLY A 292 -35.01 -15.66 -7.92
C GLY A 292 -36.00 -15.30 -9.05
N GLU A 293 -37.09 -14.61 -8.67
CA GLU A 293 -38.25 -14.40 -9.54
C GLU A 293 -38.47 -12.94 -10.03
N ASP A 294 -37.62 -11.97 -9.64
CA ASP A 294 -37.81 -10.56 -10.01
C ASP A 294 -36.57 -9.97 -10.71
N TYR A 295 -36.81 -9.12 -11.70
CA TYR A 295 -35.76 -8.52 -12.52
C TYR A 295 -34.81 -7.65 -11.70
N ASN A 296 -35.30 -6.91 -10.71
CA ASN A 296 -34.44 -6.06 -9.87
C ASN A 296 -33.40 -6.90 -9.12
N ALA A 297 -33.80 -8.05 -8.57
CA ALA A 297 -32.89 -8.92 -7.84
C ALA A 297 -31.91 -9.66 -8.77
N TYR A 298 -32.34 -10.08 -9.97
CA TYR A 298 -31.42 -10.52 -11.03
C TYR A 298 -30.38 -9.44 -11.35
N TRP A 299 -30.86 -8.21 -11.51
CA TRP A 299 -30.04 -7.06 -11.87
C TRP A 299 -28.99 -6.73 -10.81
N ASP A 300 -29.37 -6.80 -9.54
CA ASP A 300 -28.47 -6.60 -8.41
C ASP A 300 -27.40 -7.70 -8.34
N ASP A 301 -27.76 -8.97 -8.58
CA ASP A 301 -26.78 -10.06 -8.69
C ASP A 301 -25.86 -9.85 -9.89
N TYR A 302 -26.39 -9.52 -11.08
CA TYR A 302 -25.60 -9.25 -12.28
C TYR A 302 -24.56 -8.14 -12.03
N LEU A 303 -24.96 -7.03 -11.41
CA LEU A 303 -24.04 -5.96 -11.01
C LEU A 303 -23.03 -6.44 -9.97
N PHE A 304 -23.45 -7.21 -8.98
CA PHE A 304 -22.55 -7.78 -7.99
C PHE A 304 -21.51 -8.71 -8.64
N GLN A 305 -21.90 -9.64 -9.51
CA GLN A 305 -21.01 -10.54 -10.25
C GLN A 305 -20.04 -9.75 -11.13
N ALA A 306 -20.50 -8.69 -11.81
CA ALA A 306 -19.66 -7.83 -12.65
C ALA A 306 -18.55 -7.15 -11.85
N TYR A 307 -18.92 -6.50 -10.74
CA TYR A 307 -17.98 -5.76 -9.92
C TYR A 307 -17.10 -6.66 -9.04
N LYS A 308 -17.62 -7.81 -8.58
CA LYS A 308 -16.83 -8.88 -7.95
C LYS A 308 -15.79 -9.41 -8.94
N SER A 309 -16.17 -9.67 -10.19
CA SER A 309 -15.24 -10.06 -11.26
C SER A 309 -14.21 -8.97 -11.57
N ALA A 310 -14.59 -7.70 -11.39
CA ALA A 310 -13.70 -6.56 -11.51
C ALA A 310 -12.77 -6.32 -10.30
N TYR A 311 -12.81 -7.19 -9.30
CA TYR A 311 -12.08 -7.07 -8.04
C TYR A 311 -12.40 -5.77 -7.28
N ALA A 312 -13.68 -5.35 -7.31
CA ALA A 312 -14.15 -4.23 -6.52
C ALA A 312 -13.84 -4.44 -5.03
N ASN A 313 -13.46 -3.36 -4.35
CA ASN A 313 -13.26 -3.34 -2.91
C ASN A 313 -14.09 -2.20 -2.32
N ASN A 314 -15.13 -2.51 -1.55
CA ASN A 314 -16.23 -1.59 -1.26
C ASN A 314 -16.56 -1.55 0.25
N VAL A 315 -15.60 -1.15 1.08
CA VAL A 315 -15.85 -0.94 2.51
C VAL A 315 -16.57 0.40 2.70
N GLY A 316 -17.81 0.40 3.18
CA GLY A 316 -18.61 1.60 3.42
C GLY A 316 -19.17 2.29 2.17
N TYR A 317 -19.15 1.60 1.02
CA TYR A 317 -19.75 1.97 -0.26
C TYR A 317 -20.38 0.74 -0.90
N ASP A 318 -21.48 0.88 -1.64
CA ASP A 318 -22.02 -0.24 -2.42
C ASP A 318 -21.00 -0.83 -3.41
N VAL A 319 -21.36 -1.96 -4.04
CA VAL A 319 -20.43 -2.66 -4.94
C VAL A 319 -20.02 -1.80 -6.15
N THR A 320 -20.83 -0.79 -6.50
CA THR A 320 -20.61 0.14 -7.61
C THR A 320 -19.82 1.40 -7.23
N GLY A 321 -19.70 1.70 -5.93
CA GLY A 321 -18.99 2.86 -5.38
C GLY A 321 -19.76 4.18 -5.42
N VAL A 322 -21.08 4.13 -5.59
CA VAL A 322 -21.95 5.32 -5.78
C VAL A 322 -22.97 5.49 -4.64
N GLY A 323 -23.68 4.43 -4.28
CA GLY A 323 -24.77 4.43 -3.30
C GLY A 323 -24.44 3.74 -1.96
N LEU A 324 -25.41 3.80 -1.05
CA LEU A 324 -25.45 3.09 0.24
C LEU A 324 -26.53 1.99 0.27
N ALA A 325 -27.30 1.82 -0.81
CA ALA A 325 -28.36 0.84 -0.90
C ALA A 325 -27.79 -0.52 -1.37
N GLU A 326 -28.38 -1.61 -0.85
CA GLU A 326 -28.02 -3.02 -1.16
C GLU A 326 -26.59 -3.42 -0.81
N MET A 327 -26.14 -2.97 0.36
CA MET A 327 -24.91 -3.50 0.95
C MET A 327 -25.26 -4.58 1.97
N GLN A 328 -24.68 -5.78 1.82
CA GLN A 328 -24.58 -6.70 2.96
C GLN A 328 -24.04 -5.91 4.17
N ASP A 329 -24.66 -6.10 5.34
CA ASP A 329 -24.32 -5.40 6.58
C ASP A 329 -22.82 -5.47 6.89
N ILE A 330 -22.23 -6.57 6.49
CA ILE A 330 -20.82 -6.92 6.57
C ILE A 330 -19.89 -5.94 5.81
N ASN A 331 -20.36 -5.16 4.85
CA ASN A 331 -19.56 -4.21 4.06
C ASN A 331 -19.76 -2.75 4.49
N LYS A 332 -20.54 -2.48 5.55
CA LYS A 332 -20.74 -1.12 6.10
C LYS A 332 -19.43 -0.45 6.54
N ALA A 333 -19.45 0.88 6.68
CA ALA A 333 -18.28 1.63 7.15
C ALA A 333 -17.78 1.09 8.49
N ARG A 334 -16.45 1.02 8.66
CA ARG A 334 -15.84 0.47 9.88
C ARG A 334 -15.59 1.58 10.88
N THR A 335 -15.94 1.35 12.14
CA THR A 335 -15.85 2.39 13.19
C THR A 335 -14.90 1.99 14.34
N PRO A 336 -13.59 1.82 14.07
CA PRO A 336 -12.66 1.38 15.11
C PRO A 336 -12.60 2.36 16.27
N THR A 337 -12.45 1.80 17.47
CA THR A 337 -12.34 2.57 18.71
C THR A 337 -11.01 2.25 19.38
N THR A 338 -10.22 3.27 19.69
CA THR A 338 -8.99 3.14 20.48
C THR A 338 -9.09 4.01 21.72
N MET A 339 -8.90 3.38 22.88
CA MET A 339 -8.89 4.04 24.17
C MET A 339 -7.55 3.84 24.85
N ALA A 340 -7.12 4.84 25.60
CA ALA A 340 -6.05 4.64 26.54
C ALA A 340 -6.21 5.52 27.77
N ALA A 341 -5.69 5.03 28.88
CA ALA A 341 -5.55 5.76 30.13
C ALA A 341 -4.12 5.58 30.64
N TYR A 342 -3.58 6.61 31.28
CA TYR A 342 -2.25 6.53 31.88
C TYR A 342 -2.18 7.29 33.20
N PHE A 343 -1.28 6.81 34.03
CA PHE A 343 -0.79 7.44 35.23
C PHE A 343 0.73 7.50 35.12
N GLN A 344 1.34 8.63 35.47
CA GLN A 344 2.77 8.78 35.57
C GLN A 344 3.10 9.64 36.77
N ASP A 345 4.12 9.25 37.52
CA ASP A 345 4.72 10.03 38.60
C ASP A 345 6.19 10.24 38.27
N LYS A 346 6.62 11.49 38.34
CA LYS A 346 8.02 11.87 38.28
C LYS A 346 8.40 12.41 39.66
N PHE A 347 9.21 11.64 40.36
CA PHE A 347 9.74 11.97 41.66
C PHE A 347 11.17 12.48 41.52
N GLU A 348 11.44 13.70 41.98
CA GLU A 348 12.76 14.34 41.88
C GLU A 348 13.32 14.69 43.26
N LEU A 349 14.48 14.12 43.56
CA LEU A 349 15.37 14.51 44.65
C LEU A 349 16.65 15.08 44.05
N ASP A 350 17.48 15.73 44.87
CA ASP A 350 18.77 16.30 44.44
C ASP A 350 19.66 15.28 43.69
N ASP A 351 19.70 14.04 44.17
CA ASP A 351 20.57 12.98 43.64
C ASP A 351 19.81 11.89 42.86
N LEU A 352 18.48 11.96 42.74
CA LEU A 352 17.68 10.89 42.11
C LEU A 352 16.46 11.45 41.40
N ILE A 353 16.31 11.07 40.13
CA ILE A 353 15.11 11.30 39.35
C ILE A 353 14.49 9.94 39.01
N LEU A 354 13.31 9.67 39.52
CA LEU A 354 12.54 8.46 39.24
C LEU A 354 11.28 8.81 38.46
N ASN A 355 11.09 8.18 37.31
CA ASN A 355 9.87 8.26 36.50
C ASN A 355 9.20 6.89 36.52
N VAL A 356 8.01 6.79 37.08
CA VAL A 356 7.19 5.58 37.04
C VAL A 356 5.90 5.90 36.30
N GLY A 357 5.59 5.12 35.27
CA GLY A 357 4.40 5.26 34.47
C GLY A 357 3.71 3.93 34.24
N LEU A 358 2.40 3.97 34.19
CA LEU A 358 1.54 2.85 33.83
C LEU A 358 0.53 3.34 32.80
N ARG A 359 0.40 2.61 31.69
CA ARG A 359 -0.56 2.91 30.64
C ARG A 359 -1.40 1.69 30.32
N TYR A 360 -2.71 1.87 30.26
CA TYR A 360 -3.66 0.90 29.74
C TYR A 360 -4.08 1.34 28.33
N ASP A 361 -4.01 0.44 27.36
CA ASP A 361 -4.50 0.65 26.00
C ASP A 361 -5.58 -0.40 25.70
N TYR A 362 -6.67 0.01 25.05
CA TYR A 362 -7.78 -0.82 24.57
C TYR A 362 -8.05 -0.47 23.11
N ILE A 363 -8.09 -1.46 22.23
CA ILE A 363 -8.21 -1.29 20.79
C ILE A 363 -9.27 -2.25 20.28
N ASP A 364 -10.37 -1.69 19.79
CA ASP A 364 -11.43 -2.40 19.10
C ASP A 364 -11.39 -2.05 17.60
N PRO A 365 -11.09 -3.00 16.70
CA PRO A 365 -11.10 -2.76 15.27
C PRO A 365 -12.52 -2.61 14.69
N ALA A 366 -13.59 -2.90 15.45
CA ALA A 366 -14.99 -2.84 15.02
C ALA A 366 -15.23 -3.57 13.70
N ASN A 367 -14.94 -4.88 13.69
CA ASN A 367 -15.05 -5.71 12.50
C ASN A 367 -15.41 -7.16 12.87
N LYS A 368 -15.77 -7.95 11.87
CA LYS A 368 -16.13 -9.37 11.99
C LYS A 368 -15.03 -10.29 11.47
N VAL A 369 -15.00 -11.50 12.01
CA VAL A 369 -14.07 -12.60 11.66
C VAL A 369 -14.83 -13.89 11.54
N PHE A 370 -14.27 -14.86 10.82
CA PHE A 370 -14.91 -16.16 10.67
C PHE A 370 -15.03 -16.87 12.01
N ASN A 371 -16.23 -17.37 12.30
CA ASN A 371 -16.58 -18.00 13.55
C ASN A 371 -15.74 -19.27 13.76
N PRO A 372 -14.90 -19.35 14.81
CA PRO A 372 -14.09 -20.53 15.09
C PRO A 372 -14.91 -21.82 15.26
N LEU A 373 -16.16 -21.72 15.69
CA LEU A 373 -17.07 -22.87 15.83
C LEU A 373 -17.47 -23.46 14.47
N THR A 374 -17.40 -22.67 13.40
CA THR A 374 -17.73 -23.07 12.03
C THR A 374 -16.48 -23.28 11.16
N GLY A 375 -15.32 -23.44 11.80
CA GLY A 375 -14.03 -23.72 11.12
C GLY A 375 -13.14 -22.49 10.92
N GLY A 376 -13.60 -21.31 11.33
CA GLY A 376 -12.84 -20.06 11.30
C GLY A 376 -12.28 -19.73 9.90
N ASN A 377 -11.09 -19.14 9.85
CA ASN A 377 -10.43 -18.75 8.61
C ASN A 377 -10.15 -19.91 7.62
N GLN A 378 -10.39 -21.18 8.00
CA GLN A 378 -10.14 -22.37 7.18
C GLN A 378 -11.38 -22.95 6.49
N ASN A 379 -12.58 -22.46 6.84
CA ASN A 379 -13.83 -22.95 6.27
C ASN A 379 -14.65 -21.72 5.87
N ILE A 380 -14.74 -21.48 4.57
CA ILE A 380 -15.43 -20.32 4.00
C ILE A 380 -16.59 -20.84 3.18
N ILE A 381 -17.81 -20.51 3.59
CA ILE A 381 -19.01 -20.96 2.90
C ILE A 381 -19.55 -19.82 2.04
N ILE A 382 -19.72 -20.13 0.76
CA ILE A 382 -20.27 -19.24 -0.25
C ILE A 382 -21.57 -19.91 -0.71
N ASP A 383 -22.65 -19.15 -0.81
CA ASP A 383 -23.92 -19.65 -1.34
C ASP A 383 -23.91 -19.80 -2.87
N SER A 384 -25.02 -20.28 -3.43
CA SER A 384 -25.19 -20.50 -4.87
C SER A 384 -25.07 -19.22 -5.70
N GLU A 385 -25.57 -18.11 -5.16
CA GLU A 385 -25.48 -16.77 -5.75
C GLU A 385 -24.05 -16.19 -5.69
N GLY A 386 -23.15 -16.80 -4.91
CA GLY A 386 -21.76 -16.38 -4.83
C GLY A 386 -21.50 -15.27 -3.80
N TYR A 387 -22.43 -15.07 -2.86
CA TYR A 387 -22.27 -14.26 -1.66
C TYR A 387 -21.69 -15.09 -0.51
N LEU A 388 -21.12 -14.39 0.48
CA LEU A 388 -20.67 -15.04 1.71
C LEU A 388 -21.89 -15.39 2.55
N ALA A 389 -22.02 -16.66 2.93
CA ALA A 389 -23.11 -17.12 3.78
C ALA A 389 -23.08 -16.43 5.15
N GLU A 390 -24.20 -15.83 5.57
CA GLU A 390 -24.32 -15.23 6.92
C GLU A 390 -24.49 -16.30 8.00
N THR A 391 -25.27 -17.34 7.69
CA THR A 391 -25.51 -18.51 8.54
C THR A 391 -25.02 -19.76 7.82
N VAL A 392 -24.35 -20.64 8.55
CA VAL A 392 -23.88 -21.93 8.03
C VAL A 392 -24.45 -23.08 8.85
N TYR A 393 -24.75 -24.18 8.18
CA TYR A 393 -25.45 -25.31 8.73
C TYR A 393 -24.54 -26.55 8.74
N TRP A 394 -24.56 -27.25 9.87
CA TRP A 394 -23.78 -28.48 10.07
C TRP A 394 -24.38 -29.64 9.26
N ASN A 395 -23.51 -30.43 8.66
CA ASN A 395 -23.88 -31.66 7.95
C ASN A 395 -22.94 -32.77 8.44
N ASP A 396 -23.48 -33.88 8.96
CA ASP A 396 -22.66 -34.96 9.51
C ASP A 396 -21.96 -35.73 8.37
N LEU A 397 -20.72 -35.33 8.04
CA LEU A 397 -20.02 -35.86 6.87
C LEU A 397 -19.31 -37.18 7.17
N ASP A 398 -18.91 -37.41 8.43
CA ASP A 398 -18.20 -38.62 8.83
C ASP A 398 -19.04 -39.62 9.65
N GLY A 399 -20.28 -39.22 10.01
CA GLY A 399 -21.28 -40.08 10.64
C GLY A 399 -21.02 -40.32 12.13
N ASP A 400 -20.19 -39.49 12.77
CA ASP A 400 -19.84 -39.63 14.19
C ASP A 400 -20.85 -38.93 15.13
N GLY A 401 -21.76 -38.12 14.58
CA GLY A 401 -22.78 -37.37 15.31
C GLY A 401 -22.21 -36.23 16.18
N ILE A 402 -20.95 -35.86 16.00
CA ILE A 402 -20.27 -34.78 16.72
C ILE A 402 -20.15 -33.59 15.78
N LYS A 403 -20.57 -32.40 16.25
CA LYS A 403 -20.45 -31.17 15.45
C LYS A 403 -19.01 -30.72 15.31
N GLY A 404 -18.34 -31.13 14.23
CA GLY A 404 -17.01 -30.69 13.84
C GLY A 404 -17.02 -29.29 13.21
N PRO A 405 -16.04 -28.41 13.52
CA PRO A 405 -15.98 -27.08 12.89
C PRO A 405 -15.87 -27.11 11.37
N ARG A 406 -15.32 -28.18 10.78
CA ARG A 406 -15.15 -28.31 9.32
C ARG A 406 -16.37 -28.93 8.61
N GLU A 407 -17.42 -29.24 9.36
CA GLU A 407 -18.63 -29.91 8.86
C GLU A 407 -19.80 -28.94 8.66
N TYR A 408 -19.64 -27.69 9.11
CA TYR A 408 -20.49 -26.57 8.73
C TYR A 408 -20.23 -26.22 7.25
N THR A 409 -20.85 -26.97 6.35
CA THR A 409 -20.53 -26.95 4.92
C THR A 409 -21.65 -26.43 4.04
N SER A 410 -22.84 -26.21 4.60
CA SER A 410 -24.02 -25.77 3.84
C SER A 410 -24.39 -24.33 4.18
N ALA A 411 -24.76 -23.55 3.15
CA ALA A 411 -25.41 -22.24 3.29
C ALA A 411 -26.93 -22.37 3.51
N LEU A 412 -27.49 -23.56 3.34
CA LEU A 412 -28.91 -23.87 3.53
C LEU A 412 -29.13 -24.85 4.68
N PRO A 413 -30.28 -24.82 5.37
CA PRO A 413 -30.63 -25.79 6.40
C PRO A 413 -30.45 -27.24 5.95
N THR A 414 -29.91 -28.06 6.82
CA THR A 414 -29.71 -29.51 6.59
C THR A 414 -30.67 -30.31 7.46
N ASP A 415 -30.78 -31.62 7.18
CA ASP A 415 -31.55 -32.54 8.03
C ASP A 415 -30.98 -32.59 9.47
N ASP A 416 -29.67 -32.40 9.59
CA ASP A 416 -28.90 -32.46 10.83
C ASP A 416 -28.88 -31.13 11.61
N ASP A 417 -29.09 -30.01 10.92
CA ASP A 417 -29.05 -28.67 11.50
C ASP A 417 -30.00 -27.70 10.78
N SER A 418 -31.13 -27.40 11.41
CA SER A 418 -32.08 -26.39 10.94
C SER A 418 -31.87 -25.01 11.55
N ARG A 419 -31.01 -24.87 12.57
CA ARG A 419 -30.76 -23.59 13.26
C ARG A 419 -29.51 -22.90 12.73
N GLY A 420 -28.49 -23.67 12.38
CA GLY A 420 -27.21 -23.14 11.91
C GLY A 420 -26.47 -22.31 12.97
N LEU A 421 -25.35 -21.73 12.57
CA LEU A 421 -24.58 -20.76 13.33
C LEU A 421 -24.18 -19.60 12.44
N ASP A 422 -24.04 -18.41 13.02
CA ASP A 422 -23.46 -17.28 12.33
C ASP A 422 -22.06 -17.67 11.84
N HIS A 423 -21.82 -17.48 10.55
CA HIS A 423 -20.53 -17.78 9.95
C HIS A 423 -19.44 -16.81 10.41
N GLN A 424 -19.85 -15.67 10.97
CA GLN A 424 -18.97 -14.62 11.46
C GLN A 424 -19.37 -14.10 12.82
N VAL A 425 -18.37 -13.71 13.59
CA VAL A 425 -18.51 -13.12 14.93
C VAL A 425 -17.68 -11.85 15.03
N ASP A 426 -18.04 -10.97 15.97
CA ASP A 426 -17.27 -9.75 16.22
C ASP A 426 -15.86 -10.09 16.75
N VAL A 427 -14.87 -9.33 16.28
CA VAL A 427 -13.48 -9.43 16.76
C VAL A 427 -13.44 -9.15 18.26
N THR A 428 -12.67 -9.95 19.01
CA THR A 428 -12.37 -9.64 20.41
C THR A 428 -11.40 -8.46 20.51
N PRO A 429 -11.78 -7.35 21.18
CA PRO A 429 -10.89 -6.20 21.34
C PRO A 429 -9.61 -6.53 22.09
N SER A 430 -8.50 -5.92 21.69
CA SER A 430 -7.20 -6.07 22.33
C SER A 430 -7.05 -5.10 23.50
N ALA A 431 -6.50 -5.57 24.63
CA ALA A 431 -6.16 -4.73 25.77
C ALA A 431 -4.75 -5.04 26.30
N GLN A 432 -4.01 -4.02 26.72
CA GLN A 432 -2.68 -4.19 27.30
C GLN A 432 -2.38 -3.17 28.40
N LEU A 433 -1.71 -3.65 29.45
CA LEU A 433 -1.08 -2.81 30.47
C LEU A 433 0.43 -2.69 30.20
N SER A 434 0.92 -1.46 30.13
CA SER A 434 2.26 -1.08 29.66
C SER A 434 2.99 -0.25 30.72
N PRO A 435 3.86 -0.86 31.54
CA PRO A 435 4.69 -0.14 32.50
C PRO A 435 5.84 0.61 31.80
N ARG A 436 6.25 1.72 32.41
CA ARG A 436 7.40 2.53 32.01
C ARG A 436 8.14 2.98 33.25
N ILE A 437 9.44 2.74 33.29
CA ILE A 437 10.30 3.08 34.43
C ILE A 437 11.52 3.78 33.86
N GLY A 438 11.83 4.95 34.37
CA GLY A 438 13.05 5.69 34.08
C GLY A 438 13.73 6.08 35.36
N LEU A 439 15.03 5.85 35.45
CA LEU A 439 15.87 6.23 36.58
C LEU A 439 17.00 7.11 36.05
N GLY A 440 17.19 8.27 36.66
CA GLY A 440 18.31 9.18 36.43
C GLY A 440 19.03 9.41 37.74
N PHE A 441 20.34 9.24 37.77
CA PHE A 441 21.16 9.44 38.97
C PHE A 441 22.35 10.34 38.61
N PRO A 442 22.29 11.66 38.90
CA PRO A 442 23.47 12.50 38.88
C PRO A 442 24.42 12.05 40.00
N ILE A 443 25.59 11.51 39.63
CA ILE A 443 26.63 11.16 40.62
C ILE A 443 27.38 12.42 41.05
N THR A 444 27.58 13.35 40.12
CA THR A 444 28.28 14.62 40.33
C THR A 444 27.63 15.71 39.47
N ASP A 445 28.11 16.94 39.60
CA ASP A 445 27.80 18.06 38.70
C ASP A 445 28.22 17.81 37.23
N ARG A 446 29.07 16.80 37.00
CA ARG A 446 29.65 16.46 35.69
C ARG A 446 29.25 15.08 35.17
N THR A 447 28.66 14.23 36.00
CA THR A 447 28.39 12.82 35.67
C THR A 447 26.97 12.45 36.03
N ALA A 448 26.21 11.95 35.05
CA ALA A 448 24.86 11.44 35.27
C ALA A 448 24.67 10.09 34.59
N PHE A 449 24.07 9.14 35.31
CA PHE A 449 23.64 7.85 34.78
C PHE A 449 22.15 7.89 34.50
N HIS A 450 21.72 7.13 33.49
CA HIS A 450 20.31 6.90 33.23
C HIS A 450 20.06 5.44 32.88
N ALA A 451 18.90 4.94 33.28
CA ALA A 451 18.38 3.67 32.87
C ALA A 451 16.89 3.80 32.58
N THR A 452 16.40 3.17 31.51
CA THR A 452 14.98 3.16 31.17
C THR A 452 14.54 1.76 30.80
N TYR A 453 13.32 1.42 31.17
CA TYR A 453 12.61 0.22 30.78
C TYR A 453 11.18 0.61 30.40
N GLY A 454 10.70 0.10 29.27
CA GLY A 454 9.33 0.38 28.85
C GLY A 454 8.73 -0.73 28.03
N LYS A 455 7.42 -0.95 28.20
CA LYS A 455 6.60 -1.69 27.26
C LYS A 455 5.74 -0.72 26.47
N TYR A 456 5.62 -1.00 25.17
CA TYR A 456 4.90 -0.17 24.21
C TYR A 456 4.03 -1.06 23.33
N LEU A 457 2.94 -0.47 22.87
CA LEU A 457 1.97 -1.10 21.99
C LEU A 457 1.85 -0.26 20.71
N GLN A 458 1.85 -0.91 19.56
CA GLN A 458 1.57 -0.28 18.29
C GLN A 458 0.38 -0.99 17.63
N ALA A 459 -0.75 -0.28 17.49
CA ALA A 459 -1.92 -0.79 16.80
C ALA A 459 -1.57 -1.24 15.37
N ALA A 460 -2.23 -2.29 14.89
CA ALA A 460 -2.10 -2.71 13.50
C ALA A 460 -2.57 -1.57 12.58
N ARG A 461 -1.92 -1.45 11.42
CA ARG A 461 -2.37 -0.49 10.40
C ARG A 461 -3.76 -0.89 9.92
N TRP A 462 -4.67 0.07 9.79
CA TRP A 462 -6.02 -0.17 9.25
C TRP A 462 -5.99 -0.84 7.87
N ASP A 463 -5.02 -0.49 7.03
CA ASP A 463 -4.83 -1.11 5.71
C ASP A 463 -4.54 -2.62 5.78
N ASN A 464 -4.18 -3.16 6.96
CA ASN A 464 -3.97 -4.58 7.22
C ASN A 464 -5.20 -5.25 7.86
N LEU A 465 -6.14 -4.47 8.40
CA LEU A 465 -7.32 -4.94 9.16
C LEU A 465 -8.58 -5.05 8.31
N TYR A 466 -8.74 -4.20 7.28
CA TYR A 466 -10.00 -4.06 6.56
C TYR A 466 -9.89 -4.40 5.07
N ILE A 467 -10.71 -5.36 4.65
CA ILE A 467 -11.02 -5.70 3.26
C ILE A 467 -12.54 -5.82 3.17
N SER A 468 -13.12 -5.44 2.03
CA SER A 468 -14.51 -5.79 1.77
C SER A 468 -14.64 -7.28 1.49
N TRP A 469 -15.81 -7.83 1.81
CA TRP A 469 -16.06 -9.24 1.59
C TRP A 469 -16.24 -9.57 0.12
N THR A 470 -16.75 -8.64 -0.69
CA THR A 470 -16.73 -8.75 -2.16
C THR A 470 -15.31 -8.97 -2.67
N ARG A 471 -14.34 -8.14 -2.27
CA ARG A 471 -12.94 -8.30 -2.68
C ARG A 471 -12.35 -9.63 -2.21
N PHE A 472 -12.69 -10.05 -0.99
CA PHE A 472 -12.25 -11.31 -0.41
C PHE A 472 -12.83 -12.53 -1.16
N LEU A 473 -14.08 -12.49 -1.60
CA LEU A 473 -14.71 -13.54 -2.39
C LEU A 473 -14.12 -13.62 -3.80
N SER A 474 -13.95 -12.48 -4.49
CA SER A 474 -13.28 -12.42 -5.81
C SER A 474 -11.92 -13.07 -5.78
N ASN A 475 -11.17 -12.79 -4.71
CA ASN A 475 -9.86 -13.33 -4.44
C ASN A 475 -9.86 -14.86 -4.34
N LEU A 476 -10.85 -15.40 -3.62
CA LEU A 476 -10.99 -16.81 -3.31
C LEU A 476 -11.50 -17.63 -4.52
N GLN A 477 -12.51 -17.12 -5.24
CA GLN A 477 -13.18 -17.85 -6.32
C GLN A 477 -12.41 -17.81 -7.65
N GLN A 478 -11.64 -16.74 -7.93
CA GLN A 478 -10.94 -16.60 -9.22
C GLN A 478 -9.53 -17.22 -9.22
N GLY A 479 -9.19 -18.02 -8.20
CA GLY A 479 -7.96 -18.82 -8.16
C GLY A 479 -6.64 -18.03 -8.13
N ASN A 480 -6.69 -16.72 -7.85
CA ASN A 480 -5.50 -15.90 -7.77
C ASN A 480 -4.95 -15.94 -6.34
N TYR A 481 -3.64 -16.13 -6.18
CA TYR A 481 -3.06 -16.01 -4.85
C TYR A 481 -3.17 -14.57 -4.37
N THR A 482 -3.94 -14.37 -3.31
CA THR A 482 -4.30 -13.03 -2.84
C THR A 482 -3.95 -12.87 -1.37
N ARG A 483 -3.49 -11.65 -1.06
CA ARG A 483 -3.28 -11.23 0.32
C ARG A 483 -4.60 -10.72 0.86
N SER A 484 -5.05 -11.32 1.95
CA SER A 484 -6.25 -10.92 2.65
C SER A 484 -5.88 -10.19 3.93
N ASN A 485 -6.62 -9.12 4.18
CA ASN A 485 -6.57 -8.39 5.43
C ASN A 485 -7.13 -9.24 6.57
N ASN A 486 -6.60 -9.05 7.76
CA ASN A 486 -7.04 -9.80 8.93
C ASN A 486 -7.51 -8.85 10.03
N PRO A 487 -8.80 -8.84 10.34
CA PRO A 487 -9.34 -8.03 11.43
C PRO A 487 -8.87 -8.47 12.84
N GLU A 488 -8.38 -9.70 13.01
CA GLU A 488 -7.90 -10.26 14.28
C GLU A 488 -6.48 -9.82 14.67
N LEU A 489 -5.82 -9.01 13.84
CA LEU A 489 -4.44 -8.63 14.08
C LEU A 489 -4.29 -7.96 15.43
N GLN A 490 -3.49 -8.59 16.28
CA GLN A 490 -3.11 -8.04 17.55
C GLN A 490 -2.10 -6.90 17.34
N PRO A 491 -2.12 -5.86 18.18
CA PRO A 491 -1.11 -4.83 18.16
C PRO A 491 0.30 -5.40 18.40
N THR A 492 1.31 -4.85 17.72
CA THR A 492 2.71 -5.23 17.93
C THR A 492 3.20 -4.70 19.28
N LYS A 493 3.89 -5.56 20.03
CA LYS A 493 4.41 -5.25 21.37
C LYS A 493 5.90 -4.98 21.29
N THR A 494 6.35 -3.86 21.84
CA THR A 494 7.77 -3.52 21.93
C THR A 494 8.20 -3.43 23.39
N THR A 495 9.28 -4.10 23.76
CA THR A 495 9.93 -3.96 25.08
C THR A 495 11.30 -3.36 24.87
N GLU A 496 11.59 -2.26 25.55
CA GLU A 496 12.84 -1.52 25.41
C GLU A 496 13.56 -1.39 26.74
N TYR A 497 14.88 -1.50 26.67
CA TYR A 497 15.80 -1.30 27.78
C TYR A 497 16.91 -0.37 27.29
N GLU A 498 17.21 0.67 28.04
CA GLU A 498 18.37 1.51 27.80
C GLU A 498 19.12 1.75 29.10
N ILE A 499 20.45 1.75 29.03
CA ILE A 499 21.32 2.11 30.14
C ILE A 499 22.44 2.97 29.56
N GLY A 500 22.67 4.14 30.13
CA GLY A 500 23.70 5.03 29.65
C GLY A 500 24.25 5.96 30.72
N PHE A 501 25.29 6.68 30.35
CA PHE A 501 25.87 7.71 31.16
C PHE A 501 26.26 8.91 30.30
N LYS A 502 26.22 10.07 30.92
CA LYS A 502 26.66 11.35 30.36
C LYS A 502 27.75 11.90 31.25
N GLN A 503 28.84 12.31 30.63
CA GLN A 503 30.00 12.86 31.32
C GLN A 503 30.43 14.16 30.66
N LEU A 504 30.53 15.22 31.44
CA LEU A 504 31.28 16.41 31.10
C LEU A 504 32.77 16.11 31.34
N VAL A 505 33.54 15.97 30.25
CA VAL A 505 34.99 15.67 30.30
C VAL A 505 35.77 16.95 30.61
N THR A 506 35.32 18.06 30.05
CA THR A 506 35.74 19.44 30.36
C THR A 506 34.52 20.34 30.28
N ASP A 507 34.58 21.58 30.76
CA ASP A 507 33.42 22.50 30.73
C ASP A 507 32.88 22.77 29.31
N ASP A 508 33.64 22.42 28.27
CA ASP A 508 33.28 22.58 26.86
C ASP A 508 33.14 21.25 26.09
N ILE A 509 33.35 20.09 26.70
CA ILE A 509 33.31 18.79 26.02
C ILE A 509 32.48 17.80 26.85
N SER A 510 31.45 17.23 26.25
CA SER A 510 30.67 16.15 26.83
C SER A 510 30.68 14.88 25.97
N ILE A 511 30.64 13.75 26.65
CA ILE A 511 30.43 12.44 26.07
C ILE A 511 29.14 11.82 26.62
N ASP A 512 28.48 11.03 25.80
CA ASP A 512 27.25 10.31 26.10
C ASP A 512 27.40 8.90 25.52
N MET A 513 27.22 7.88 26.34
CA MET A 513 27.23 6.49 25.89
C MET A 513 25.98 5.80 26.40
N THR A 514 25.23 5.18 25.49
CA THR A 514 23.99 4.46 25.79
C THR A 514 24.05 3.07 25.18
N LEU A 515 23.84 2.05 25.99
CA LEU A 515 23.54 0.69 25.57
C LEU A 515 22.03 0.53 25.46
N PHE A 516 21.56 -0.09 24.39
CA PHE A 516 20.13 -0.28 24.15
C PHE A 516 19.83 -1.70 23.68
N TYR A 517 18.65 -2.18 24.08
CA TYR A 517 18.04 -3.42 23.61
C TYR A 517 16.55 -3.18 23.39
N SER A 518 16.07 -3.45 22.19
CA SER A 518 14.67 -3.38 21.80
C SER A 518 14.23 -4.74 21.29
N GLU A 519 13.13 -5.25 21.82
CA GLU A 519 12.49 -6.49 21.41
C GLU A 519 11.09 -6.20 20.90
N LYS A 520 10.76 -6.69 19.70
CA LYS A 520 9.45 -6.62 19.08
C LYS A 520 8.86 -8.02 18.97
N LYS A 521 7.66 -8.20 19.51
CA LYS A 521 6.84 -9.41 19.48
C LYS A 521 5.52 -9.13 18.79
N ASP A 522 4.88 -10.18 18.30
CA ASP A 522 3.63 -10.11 17.55
C ASP A 522 3.78 -9.18 16.33
N PHE A 523 4.95 -9.22 15.69
CA PHE A 523 5.16 -8.48 14.45
C PHE A 523 4.33 -9.15 13.35
N ILE A 524 3.68 -8.31 12.53
CA ILE A 524 2.75 -8.77 11.51
C ILE A 524 3.55 -9.41 10.38
N GLN A 525 3.10 -10.57 9.92
CA GLN A 525 3.62 -11.32 8.78
C GLN A 525 2.45 -11.84 7.92
N LEU A 526 2.75 -12.41 6.75
CA LEU A 526 1.74 -13.03 5.89
C LEU A 526 1.89 -14.56 5.93
N ARG A 527 0.81 -15.28 6.22
CA ARG A 527 0.81 -16.75 6.32
C ARG A 527 -0.22 -17.36 5.39
N ASN A 528 0.10 -18.52 4.81
CA ASN A 528 -0.89 -19.32 4.09
C ASN A 528 -1.87 -20.00 5.03
N ILE A 529 -3.15 -19.85 4.72
CA ILE A 529 -4.24 -20.58 5.34
C ILE A 529 -4.73 -21.61 4.31
N ALA A 530 -4.60 -22.89 4.66
CA ALA A 530 -5.26 -23.96 3.94
C ALA A 530 -6.76 -23.89 4.26
N ALA A 531 -7.53 -23.33 3.34
CA ALA A 531 -8.96 -23.11 3.50
C ALA A 531 -9.76 -23.81 2.40
N SER A 532 -11.03 -24.10 2.71
CA SER A 532 -12.05 -24.47 1.72
C SER A 532 -12.84 -23.20 1.35
N PRO A 533 -13.18 -22.97 0.07
CA PRO A 533 -12.90 -23.79 -1.12
C PRO A 533 -11.46 -23.66 -1.66
N THR A 534 -10.74 -22.59 -1.33
CA THR A 534 -9.38 -22.34 -1.85
C THR A 534 -8.47 -21.76 -0.77
N GLY A 535 -7.20 -22.18 -0.73
CA GLY A 535 -6.23 -21.61 0.20
C GLY A 535 -5.84 -20.18 -0.17
N TYR A 536 -5.62 -19.33 0.84
CA TYR A 536 -5.26 -17.91 0.63
C TYR A 536 -4.23 -17.45 1.67
N ALA A 537 -3.67 -16.26 1.48
CA ALA A 537 -2.67 -15.73 2.38
C ALA A 537 -3.26 -14.62 3.26
N LEU A 538 -3.11 -14.76 4.57
CA LEU A 538 -3.72 -13.89 5.57
C LEU A 538 -2.63 -13.21 6.40
N TYR A 539 -2.80 -11.91 6.67
CA TYR A 539 -1.93 -11.24 7.65
C TYR A 539 -2.13 -11.87 9.04
N SER A 540 -1.06 -12.18 9.75
CA SER A 540 -1.11 -12.78 11.09
C SER A 540 0.04 -12.28 11.95
N ASN A 541 -0.12 -12.34 13.27
CA ASN A 541 0.96 -12.05 14.21
C ASN A 541 1.82 -13.30 14.40
N GLY A 542 3.13 -13.15 14.35
CA GLY A 542 4.03 -14.26 14.67
C GLY A 542 5.50 -13.96 14.48
N ASP A 543 5.84 -12.87 13.80
CA ASP A 543 7.22 -12.47 13.65
C ASP A 543 7.79 -11.86 14.94
N PHE A 544 9.10 -12.04 15.09
CA PHE A 544 9.88 -11.56 16.21
C PHE A 544 11.13 -10.83 15.71
N SER A 545 11.51 -9.74 16.38
CA SER A 545 12.72 -9.00 16.06
C SER A 545 13.39 -8.48 17.32
N THR A 546 14.72 -8.47 17.32
CA THR A 546 15.56 -7.84 18.34
C THR A 546 16.53 -6.88 17.69
N VAL A 547 16.74 -5.74 18.33
CA VAL A 547 17.78 -4.78 17.97
C VAL A 547 18.56 -4.46 19.24
N LYS A 548 19.87 -4.65 19.20
CA LYS A 548 20.76 -4.34 20.32
C LYS A 548 21.96 -3.56 19.85
N GLY A 549 22.48 -2.69 20.68
CA GLY A 549 23.60 -1.87 20.27
C GLY A 549 24.10 -0.90 21.33
N MET A 550 25.01 -0.06 20.86
CA MET A 550 25.61 1.02 21.62
C MET A 550 25.58 2.28 20.77
N ALA A 551 25.16 3.38 21.37
CA ALA A 551 25.28 4.72 20.81
C ALA A 551 26.32 5.50 21.62
N PHE A 552 27.19 6.22 20.91
CA PHE A 552 28.18 7.12 21.49
C PHE A 552 28.03 8.50 20.86
N SER A 553 27.97 9.54 21.68
CA SER A 553 27.93 10.94 21.24
C SER A 553 29.06 11.72 21.88
N LEU A 554 29.78 12.51 21.08
CA LEU A 554 30.74 13.51 21.52
C LEU A 554 30.21 14.87 21.10
N ARG A 555 30.03 15.77 22.06
CA ARG A 555 29.55 17.12 21.79
C ARG A 555 30.50 18.12 22.40
N THR A 556 30.78 19.19 21.65
CA THR A 556 31.53 20.32 22.17
C THR A 556 30.65 21.56 22.23
N ARG A 557 30.94 22.44 23.20
CA ARG A 557 30.66 23.87 23.03
C ARG A 557 31.53 24.42 21.91
N ARG A 558 31.30 25.67 21.50
CA ARG A 558 32.13 26.27 20.47
C ARG A 558 33.53 26.55 21.05
N LEU A 559 34.51 25.77 20.63
CA LEU A 559 35.91 25.91 20.97
C LEU A 559 36.53 26.92 19.98
N GLY A 560 36.60 28.18 20.40
CA GLY A 560 36.96 29.28 19.51
C GLY A 560 35.89 29.50 18.43
N ASN A 561 36.21 29.18 17.18
CA ASN A 561 35.26 29.31 16.06
C ASN A 561 34.58 27.98 15.68
N ALA A 562 35.05 26.83 16.17
CA ALA A 562 34.59 25.52 15.76
C ALA A 562 33.70 24.86 16.81
N LYS A 563 32.67 24.17 16.37
CA LYS A 563 31.82 23.29 17.18
C LYS A 563 31.76 21.92 16.52
N LEU A 564 31.89 20.87 17.31
CA LEU A 564 31.79 19.47 16.87
C LEU A 564 30.60 18.79 17.55
N ASP A 565 29.82 18.06 16.77
CA ASP A 565 28.81 17.11 17.25
C ASP A 565 29.00 15.81 16.46
N ALA A 566 29.49 14.76 17.12
CA ALA A 566 29.79 13.48 16.50
C ALA A 566 29.00 12.37 17.18
N ASN A 567 28.24 11.62 16.39
CA ASN A 567 27.40 10.52 16.86
C ASN A 567 27.80 9.25 16.11
N TYR A 568 27.92 8.15 16.83
CA TYR A 568 28.24 6.84 16.30
C TYR A 568 27.35 5.78 16.94
N THR A 569 26.78 4.90 16.11
CA THR A 569 25.98 3.78 16.59
C THR A 569 26.53 2.47 16.02
N LEU A 570 26.75 1.51 16.92
CA LEU A 570 26.99 0.12 16.60
C LEU A 570 25.69 -0.65 16.90
N SER A 571 25.09 -1.30 15.90
CA SER A 571 23.83 -2.04 16.09
C SER A 571 23.84 -3.43 15.47
N TYR A 572 23.04 -4.31 16.06
CA TYR A 572 22.77 -5.67 15.61
C TYR A 572 21.26 -5.87 15.58
N GLY A 573 20.68 -5.93 14.39
CA GLY A 573 19.27 -6.25 14.17
C GLY A 573 19.09 -7.66 13.65
N GLY A 574 18.25 -8.47 14.31
CA GLY A 574 17.92 -9.82 13.87
C GLY A 574 16.47 -10.18 14.17
N GLY A 575 15.83 -10.94 13.28
CA GLY A 575 14.44 -11.38 13.42
C GLY A 575 14.05 -12.50 12.45
N THR A 576 12.82 -12.98 12.58
CA THR A 576 12.22 -14.01 11.70
C THR A 576 11.69 -13.41 10.38
N GLY A 577 11.34 -12.13 10.40
CA GLY A 577 10.97 -11.34 9.21
C GLY A 577 11.35 -9.87 9.33
N SER A 578 11.56 -9.21 8.19
CA SER A 578 12.02 -7.81 8.14
C SER A 578 10.88 -6.79 7.98
N ASN A 579 9.71 -7.22 7.48
CA ASN A 579 8.48 -6.45 7.41
C ASN A 579 7.31 -7.41 7.10
N ALA A 580 6.07 -6.92 7.24
CA ALA A 580 4.86 -7.70 7.00
C ALA A 580 4.74 -8.28 5.58
N ASP A 581 5.43 -7.71 4.60
CA ASP A 581 5.41 -8.17 3.21
C ASP A 581 6.57 -9.11 2.86
N THR A 582 7.52 -9.34 3.78
CA THR A 582 8.71 -10.15 3.52
C THR A 582 8.33 -11.61 3.26
N GLY A 583 7.25 -12.09 3.90
CA GLY A 583 6.73 -13.45 3.79
C GLY A 583 5.81 -13.70 2.59
N VAL A 584 5.36 -12.66 1.87
CA VAL A 584 4.38 -12.78 0.77
C VAL A 584 4.78 -13.85 -0.23
N ARG A 585 6.08 -13.88 -0.55
CA ARG A 585 6.58 -14.68 -1.65
C ARG A 585 6.94 -16.11 -1.24
N ILE A 586 7.27 -16.31 0.04
CA ILE A 586 7.37 -17.63 0.67
C ILE A 586 5.99 -18.26 0.68
N SER A 587 5.00 -17.49 1.14
CA SER A 587 3.60 -17.86 1.16
C SER A 587 3.06 -18.10 -0.28
N TRP A 588 3.39 -17.27 -1.28
CA TRP A 588 3.02 -17.53 -2.69
C TRP A 588 3.56 -18.84 -3.26
N LEU A 589 4.76 -19.24 -2.84
CA LEU A 589 5.40 -20.49 -3.28
C LEU A 589 5.02 -21.70 -2.40
N GLY A 590 4.13 -21.53 -1.41
CA GLY A 590 3.76 -22.59 -0.48
C GLY A 590 4.88 -23.01 0.49
N GLY A 591 5.88 -22.15 0.72
CA GLY A 591 6.99 -22.40 1.62
C GLY A 591 6.64 -22.17 3.10
N ASN A 592 7.49 -22.68 3.99
CA ASN A 592 7.38 -22.45 5.43
C ASN A 592 8.07 -21.13 5.83
N ASP A 593 7.44 -20.39 6.75
CA ASP A 593 8.03 -19.20 7.33
C ASP A 593 9.32 -19.54 8.12
N PRO A 594 10.36 -18.69 8.08
CA PRO A 594 11.60 -18.94 8.81
C PRO A 594 11.35 -19.00 10.32
N THR A 595 11.66 -20.13 10.95
CA THR A 595 11.55 -20.31 12.41
C THR A 595 12.81 -19.88 13.18
N PHE A 596 13.82 -19.41 12.47
CA PHE A 596 15.10 -18.99 13.01
C PHE A 596 15.33 -17.48 12.80
N THR A 597 16.15 -16.88 13.66
CA THR A 597 16.50 -15.46 13.54
C THR A 597 17.57 -15.27 12.47
N SER A 598 17.36 -14.29 11.60
CA SER A 598 18.30 -13.86 10.56
C SER A 598 18.52 -12.34 10.66
N PRO A 599 19.61 -11.78 10.11
CA PRO A 599 19.79 -10.34 10.08
C PRO A 599 18.57 -9.66 9.42
N LEU A 600 18.17 -8.49 9.91
CA LEU A 600 17.07 -7.73 9.29
C LEU A 600 17.60 -7.02 8.03
N ASN A 601 16.74 -6.74 7.04
CA ASN A 601 17.19 -6.03 5.83
C ASN A 601 17.74 -4.62 6.14
N TYR A 602 17.22 -3.99 7.20
CA TYR A 602 17.68 -2.72 7.75
C TYR A 602 18.76 -2.86 8.85
N ASP A 603 19.34 -4.05 9.07
CA ASP A 603 20.52 -4.22 9.94
C ASP A 603 21.71 -3.48 9.33
N GLN A 604 22.02 -2.30 9.87
CA GLN A 604 23.21 -1.54 9.54
C GLN A 604 24.16 -1.51 10.74
N ARG A 605 25.27 -2.25 10.62
CA ARG A 605 26.20 -2.51 11.73
C ARG A 605 26.79 -1.21 12.29
N HIS A 606 27.30 -0.34 11.42
CA HIS A 606 27.94 0.92 11.82
C HIS A 606 27.26 2.10 11.14
N THR A 607 26.84 3.09 11.93
CA THR A 607 26.40 4.39 11.43
C THR A 607 27.16 5.50 12.16
N ALA A 608 27.56 6.54 11.44
CA ALA A 608 28.21 7.69 12.02
C ALA A 608 27.71 8.98 11.36
N ASN A 609 27.45 9.99 12.18
CA ASN A 609 27.09 11.33 11.74
C ASN A 609 27.98 12.33 12.46
N ILE A 610 28.71 13.16 11.71
CA ILE A 610 29.58 14.19 12.28
C ILE A 610 29.15 15.54 11.71
N VAL A 611 28.82 16.47 12.59
CA VAL A 611 28.58 17.87 12.26
C VAL A 611 29.75 18.69 12.74
N LEU A 612 30.43 19.35 11.80
CA LEU A 612 31.45 20.34 12.09
C LEU A 612 30.93 21.72 11.68
N ASP A 613 30.72 22.60 12.66
CA ASP A 613 30.22 23.94 12.45
C ASP A 613 31.30 24.97 12.80
N TYR A 614 31.82 25.64 11.78
CA TYR A 614 32.76 26.73 11.90
C TYR A 614 32.05 28.07 11.70
N ARG A 615 32.13 28.97 12.68
CA ARG A 615 31.54 30.31 12.59
C ARG A 615 32.49 31.37 13.13
N THR A 616 32.51 32.50 12.45
CA THR A 616 33.26 33.69 12.87
C THR A 616 32.32 34.80 13.29
N GLY A 617 32.71 35.54 14.33
CA GLY A 617 31.99 36.74 14.75
C GLY A 617 32.28 37.96 13.86
N ASN A 618 31.93 39.15 14.34
CA ASN A 618 32.20 40.40 13.63
C ASN A 618 33.66 40.92 13.76
N ARG A 619 34.57 40.07 14.25
CA ARG A 619 35.99 40.39 14.49
C ARG A 619 36.88 39.44 13.67
N GLY A 620 38.06 39.89 13.24
CA GLY A 620 38.99 39.10 12.40
C GLY A 620 38.87 39.38 10.89
N ARG A 621 39.65 38.66 10.07
CA ARG A 621 39.74 38.85 8.61
C ARG A 621 38.52 38.32 7.84
N LEU A 622 37.88 37.26 8.33
CA LEU A 622 36.72 36.64 7.68
C LEU A 622 35.49 36.82 8.59
N LYS A 623 34.91 38.03 8.66
CA LYS A 623 33.81 38.37 9.59
C LYS A 623 32.47 37.71 9.21
N LEU A 624 31.63 37.34 10.18
CA LEU A 624 30.25 36.88 9.94
C LEU A 624 30.14 35.77 8.87
N PHE A 625 31.07 34.83 8.90
CA PHE A 625 31.12 33.69 8.00
C PHE A 625 30.75 32.42 8.76
N GLY A 626 29.94 31.57 8.14
CA GLY A 626 29.57 30.25 8.61
C GLY A 626 29.93 29.19 7.57
N ALA A 627 30.47 28.07 8.04
CA ALA A 627 30.60 26.83 7.28
C ALA A 627 30.15 25.67 8.17
N ASN A 628 29.12 24.97 7.75
CA ASN A 628 28.57 23.80 8.41
C ASN A 628 28.74 22.58 7.51
N MET A 629 29.46 21.59 7.97
CA MET A 629 29.69 20.33 7.26
C MET A 629 28.99 19.19 8.00
N LEU A 630 28.24 18.38 7.26
CA LEU A 630 27.61 17.16 7.74
C LEU A 630 28.22 15.96 7.01
N PHE A 631 28.96 15.14 7.75
CA PHE A 631 29.48 13.86 7.29
C PHE A 631 28.54 12.75 7.73
N ARG A 632 28.17 11.86 6.81
CA ARG A 632 27.31 10.71 7.06
C ARG A 632 27.98 9.45 6.53
N TYR A 633 28.05 8.43 7.38
CA TYR A 633 28.59 7.12 7.05
C TYR A 633 27.63 6.02 7.48
N GLY A 634 27.50 4.97 6.66
CA GLY A 634 26.79 3.75 6.99
C GLY A 634 27.45 2.54 6.34
N SER A 635 27.66 1.45 7.08
CA SER A 635 28.38 0.25 6.61
C SER A 635 27.64 -0.61 5.57
N GLY A 636 26.58 -0.09 4.95
CA GLY A 636 25.70 -0.84 4.04
C GLY A 636 24.55 -1.54 4.78
N MET A 637 23.45 -1.74 4.06
CA MET A 637 22.28 -2.51 4.53
C MET A 637 22.39 -3.98 4.08
N ARG A 638 21.51 -4.85 4.56
CA ARG A 638 21.54 -6.27 4.20
C ARG A 638 20.68 -6.57 2.96
N TYR A 639 21.04 -7.62 2.23
CA TYR A 639 20.22 -8.18 1.17
C TYR A 639 20.37 -9.70 1.13
N THR A 640 19.44 -10.39 0.48
CA THR A 640 19.46 -11.85 0.33
C THR A 640 20.01 -12.23 -1.04
N PRO A 641 21.19 -12.87 -1.13
CA PRO A 641 21.72 -13.35 -2.40
C PRO A 641 20.77 -14.35 -3.06
N SER A 642 20.52 -14.19 -4.36
CA SER A 642 19.59 -15.04 -5.11
C SER A 642 20.21 -15.61 -6.38
N LYS A 643 19.57 -16.60 -7.00
CA LYS A 643 19.91 -17.05 -8.36
C LYS A 643 19.82 -15.92 -9.39
N PRO A 644 20.56 -16.01 -10.51
CA PRO A 644 20.46 -15.04 -11.59
C PRO A 644 19.04 -14.92 -12.09
N ARG A 645 18.59 -13.67 -12.24
CA ARG A 645 17.28 -13.33 -12.76
C ARG A 645 17.38 -12.00 -13.50
N THR A 646 16.62 -11.88 -14.57
CA THR A 646 16.42 -10.61 -15.27
C THR A 646 14.95 -10.24 -15.33
N ALA A 647 14.67 -8.96 -15.15
CA ALA A 647 13.35 -8.39 -15.36
C ALA A 647 13.08 -8.05 -16.85
N VAL A 648 14.08 -8.21 -17.73
CA VAL A 648 13.99 -7.84 -19.16
C VAL A 648 13.14 -8.84 -19.94
N PHE A 649 13.34 -10.14 -19.73
CA PHE A 649 12.70 -11.20 -20.54
C PHE A 649 11.56 -11.95 -19.83
N GLY A 650 11.08 -11.47 -18.68
CA GLY A 650 9.85 -11.96 -18.04
C GLY A 650 9.84 -13.39 -17.49
N GLY A 651 10.92 -14.18 -17.61
CA GLY A 651 10.86 -15.64 -17.43
C GLY A 651 10.90 -16.19 -15.99
N GLN A 652 11.24 -15.39 -14.97
CA GLN A 652 11.27 -15.87 -13.59
C GLN A 652 10.45 -14.95 -12.68
N LEU A 653 9.35 -15.50 -12.15
CA LEU A 653 8.41 -14.80 -11.28
C LEU A 653 9.03 -14.45 -9.91
N SER A 654 10.20 -15.01 -9.59
CA SER A 654 10.70 -15.12 -8.23
C SER A 654 12.24 -15.21 -8.10
N ASP A 655 12.89 -14.33 -7.32
CA ASP A 655 14.25 -14.53 -6.78
C ASP A 655 14.33 -15.78 -5.89
N GLN A 656 15.14 -16.77 -6.26
CA GLN A 656 15.38 -17.95 -5.44
C GLN A 656 16.63 -17.73 -4.57
N PRO A 657 16.53 -17.70 -3.22
CA PRO A 657 17.68 -17.50 -2.36
C PRO A 657 18.76 -18.56 -2.60
N LEU A 658 20.03 -18.14 -2.66
CA LEU A 658 21.20 -19.03 -2.74
C LEU A 658 21.93 -19.16 -1.40
N ALA A 659 21.62 -18.29 -0.45
CA ALA A 659 22.24 -18.21 0.86
C ALA A 659 21.19 -17.90 1.93
N ALA A 660 21.63 -17.87 3.19
CA ALA A 660 20.79 -17.46 4.30
C ALA A 660 20.19 -16.06 4.06
N LEU A 661 18.99 -15.83 4.60
CA LEU A 661 18.28 -14.56 4.46
C LEU A 661 19.16 -13.41 4.98
N ASN A 662 19.22 -12.32 4.20
CA ASN A 662 19.96 -11.10 4.55
C ASN A 662 21.46 -11.31 4.87
N SER A 663 22.07 -12.35 4.30
CA SER A 663 23.49 -12.66 4.47
C SER A 663 24.43 -11.75 3.67
N GLY A 664 23.96 -11.14 2.59
CA GLY A 664 24.71 -10.18 1.79
C GLY A 664 24.72 -8.79 2.43
N THR A 665 25.81 -8.03 2.21
CA THR A 665 25.93 -6.63 2.65
C THR A 665 26.12 -5.73 1.44
N MET A 666 25.29 -4.69 1.31
CA MET A 666 25.45 -3.66 0.29
C MET A 666 26.73 -2.84 0.51
N PRO A 667 27.24 -2.13 -0.51
CA PRO A 667 28.38 -1.24 -0.32
C PRO A 667 28.14 -0.20 0.78
N ALA A 668 29.20 0.17 1.51
CA ALA A 668 29.14 1.24 2.48
C ALA A 668 28.82 2.59 1.79
N THR A 669 28.08 3.44 2.49
CA THR A 669 27.72 4.76 2.00
C THR A 669 28.50 5.82 2.79
N PHE A 670 29.03 6.81 2.07
CA PHE A 670 29.69 7.96 2.65
C PHE A 670 29.30 9.22 1.87
N ASN A 671 28.81 10.21 2.58
CA ASN A 671 28.31 11.44 1.99
C ASN A 671 28.68 12.65 2.85
N VAL A 672 28.98 13.76 2.17
CA VAL A 672 29.29 15.04 2.80
C VAL A 672 28.37 16.09 2.22
N ASP A 673 27.65 16.78 3.09
CA ASP A 673 26.90 17.99 2.77
C ASP A 673 27.59 19.20 3.39
N LEU A 674 27.60 20.31 2.67
CA LEU A 674 28.20 21.57 3.09
C LEU A 674 27.19 22.69 2.96
N ARG A 675 27.04 23.49 4.01
CA ARG A 675 26.39 24.79 3.96
C ARG A 675 27.41 25.87 4.30
N MET A 676 27.57 26.84 3.42
CA MET A 676 28.35 28.04 3.68
C MET A 676 27.42 29.25 3.70
N ASP A 677 27.64 30.18 4.61
CA ASP A 677 26.92 31.43 4.69
C ASP A 677 27.84 32.60 5.03
N LYS A 678 27.48 33.77 4.52
CA LYS A 678 28.19 35.02 4.76
C LYS A 678 27.18 36.15 4.91
N THR A 679 27.23 36.83 6.04
CA THR A 679 26.41 38.02 6.26
C THR A 679 27.21 39.29 6.00
N PHE A 680 26.63 40.19 5.21
CA PHE A 680 27.10 41.54 4.98
C PHE A 680 26.17 42.51 5.70
N MET A 681 26.74 43.45 6.45
CA MET A 681 25.99 44.50 7.12
C MET A 681 25.99 45.74 6.23
N VAL A 682 24.83 46.17 5.75
CA VAL A 682 24.67 47.38 4.91
C VAL A 682 23.56 48.24 5.52
N ASN A 683 23.91 49.40 6.09
CA ASN A 683 22.95 50.36 6.66
C ASN A 683 21.88 49.72 7.58
N ASN A 684 22.31 48.98 8.61
CA ASN A 684 21.46 48.21 9.54
C ASN A 684 20.66 47.05 8.94
N ILE A 685 20.73 46.81 7.62
CA ILE A 685 20.15 45.63 6.96
C ILE A 685 21.20 44.52 6.94
N SER A 686 20.80 43.31 7.34
CA SER A 686 21.63 42.11 7.31
C SER A 686 21.35 41.34 6.02
N LEU A 687 22.31 41.36 5.10
CA LEU A 687 22.28 40.61 3.84
C LEU A 687 23.07 39.30 3.99
N GLY A 688 22.37 38.19 4.13
CA GLY A 688 22.96 36.85 4.19
C GLY A 688 22.99 36.17 2.82
N VAL A 689 24.18 35.91 2.27
CA VAL A 689 24.33 35.02 1.11
C VAL A 689 24.65 33.62 1.64
N PHE A 690 23.95 32.59 1.15
CA PHE A 690 24.27 31.21 1.50
C PHE A 690 24.34 30.30 0.28
N MET A 691 25.15 29.25 0.42
CA MET A 691 25.29 28.16 -0.53
C MET A 691 25.14 26.84 0.21
N ILE A 692 24.29 25.95 -0.28
CA ILE A 692 24.16 24.57 0.20
C ILE A 692 24.62 23.66 -0.95
N VAL A 693 25.66 22.88 -0.70
CA VAL A 693 26.15 21.84 -1.59
C VAL A 693 25.82 20.50 -0.95
N LYS A 694 24.80 19.81 -1.48
CA LYS A 694 24.50 18.43 -1.10
C LYS A 694 25.36 17.48 -1.92
N ASN A 695 25.86 16.41 -1.29
CA ASN A 695 26.78 15.46 -1.91
C ASN A 695 28.00 16.15 -2.55
N VAL A 696 28.77 16.86 -1.72
CA VAL A 696 29.98 17.59 -2.12
C VAL A 696 30.95 16.71 -2.90
N LEU A 697 31.10 15.45 -2.52
CA LEU A 697 32.01 14.51 -3.18
C LEU A 697 31.49 13.97 -4.51
N ASN A 698 30.20 14.20 -4.82
CA ASN A 698 29.50 13.58 -5.95
C ASN A 698 29.63 12.04 -5.96
N ASN A 699 29.64 11.44 -4.76
CA ASN A 699 29.70 9.99 -4.61
C ASN A 699 28.36 9.37 -5.01
N GLN A 700 28.41 8.25 -5.72
CA GLN A 700 27.23 7.44 -6.02
C GLN A 700 26.89 6.54 -4.83
N SER A 701 26.04 7.04 -3.94
CA SER A 701 25.60 6.29 -2.76
C SER A 701 24.62 5.19 -3.15
N VAL A 702 25.03 3.92 -3.07
CA VAL A 702 24.17 2.78 -3.41
C VAL A 702 23.05 2.61 -2.37
N GLN A 703 21.79 2.69 -2.81
CA GLN A 703 20.58 2.53 -1.99
C GLN A 703 19.93 1.15 -2.15
N SER A 704 20.17 0.48 -3.28
CA SER A 704 19.63 -0.84 -3.57
C SER A 704 20.52 -1.56 -4.59
N VAL A 705 20.55 -2.89 -4.52
CA VAL A 705 21.35 -3.75 -5.39
C VAL A 705 20.50 -4.85 -6.00
N TYR A 706 20.97 -5.45 -7.09
CA TYR A 706 20.43 -6.70 -7.57
C TYR A 706 20.87 -7.86 -6.69
N ASN A 707 19.91 -8.70 -6.29
CA ASN A 707 20.15 -9.80 -5.36
C ASN A 707 21.16 -10.85 -5.89
N PHE A 708 21.26 -11.06 -7.20
CA PHE A 708 22.25 -12.00 -7.75
C PHE A 708 23.66 -11.44 -7.75
N SER A 709 23.86 -10.25 -8.31
CA SER A 709 25.20 -9.66 -8.51
C SER A 709 25.74 -8.89 -7.31
N GLY A 710 24.87 -8.42 -6.40
CA GLY A 710 25.21 -7.47 -5.35
C GLY A 710 25.55 -6.06 -5.87
N LEU A 711 25.29 -5.76 -7.15
CA LEU A 711 25.59 -4.48 -7.80
C LEU A 711 24.32 -3.68 -8.08
N ALA A 712 24.43 -2.35 -8.12
CA ALA A 712 23.29 -1.46 -8.39
C ALA A 712 22.96 -1.31 -9.89
N ASN A 713 23.95 -1.38 -10.77
CA ASN A 713 23.79 -1.18 -12.22
C ASN A 713 23.74 -2.47 -13.05
N ASN A 714 24.02 -3.63 -12.46
CA ASN A 714 24.17 -4.88 -13.19
C ASN A 714 23.41 -5.98 -12.48
N ASP A 715 22.48 -6.67 -13.15
CA ASP A 715 21.74 -7.79 -12.57
C ASP A 715 22.47 -9.12 -12.67
N GLY A 716 23.62 -9.16 -13.36
CA GLY A 716 24.47 -10.32 -13.58
C GLY A 716 23.93 -11.29 -14.64
N TYR A 717 22.81 -11.02 -15.30
CA TYR A 717 22.24 -11.96 -16.28
C TYR A 717 23.17 -12.18 -17.47
N LEU A 718 23.80 -11.12 -17.97
CA LEU A 718 24.71 -11.22 -19.12
C LEU A 718 25.96 -12.06 -18.83
N THR A 719 26.28 -12.36 -17.57
CA THR A 719 27.39 -13.29 -17.26
C THR A 719 26.97 -14.76 -17.27
N THR A 720 25.67 -15.04 -17.39
CA THR A 720 25.15 -16.40 -17.50
C THR A 720 25.27 -16.91 -18.93
N GLN A 721 25.29 -18.24 -19.11
CA GLN A 721 25.29 -18.86 -20.45
C GLN A 721 24.10 -18.38 -21.30
N ALA A 722 22.90 -18.28 -20.69
CA ALA A 722 21.70 -17.81 -21.40
C ALA A 722 21.84 -16.35 -21.86
N GLY A 723 22.39 -15.48 -21.01
CA GLY A 723 22.66 -14.08 -21.36
C GLY A 723 23.72 -13.93 -22.44
N GLN A 724 24.78 -14.74 -22.40
CA GLN A 724 25.81 -14.80 -23.44
C GLN A 724 25.26 -15.31 -24.78
N ASN A 725 24.38 -16.30 -24.78
CA ASN A 725 23.71 -16.75 -26.01
C ASN A 725 22.78 -15.65 -26.54
N TRP A 726 21.99 -15.00 -25.66
CA TRP A 726 21.12 -13.90 -26.07
C TRP A 726 21.88 -12.76 -26.74
N VAL A 727 22.96 -12.30 -26.13
CA VAL A 727 23.71 -11.13 -26.64
C VAL A 727 24.40 -11.43 -27.97
N ASN A 728 24.90 -12.66 -28.17
CA ASN A 728 25.62 -13.04 -29.38
C ASN A 728 24.69 -13.44 -30.53
N ASP A 729 23.56 -14.09 -30.24
CA ASP A 729 22.74 -14.74 -31.27
C ASP A 729 21.39 -14.03 -31.53
N TYR A 730 20.88 -13.24 -30.57
CA TYR A 730 19.51 -12.71 -30.61
C TYR A 730 19.38 -11.20 -30.39
N SER A 731 20.41 -10.51 -29.91
CA SER A 731 20.32 -9.08 -29.62
C SER A 731 20.25 -8.23 -30.89
N ILE A 732 19.55 -7.09 -30.81
CA ILE A 732 19.39 -6.18 -31.96
C ILE A 732 20.71 -5.46 -32.22
N GLY A 733 21.19 -5.55 -33.46
CA GLY A 733 22.41 -4.90 -33.91
C GLY A 733 23.66 -5.68 -33.56
N SER A 734 24.70 -5.00 -33.06
CA SER A 734 25.93 -5.66 -32.61
C SER A 734 25.80 -6.11 -31.15
N THR A 735 26.62 -7.09 -30.74
CA THR A 735 26.74 -7.51 -29.33
C THR A 735 26.89 -6.30 -28.39
N ALA A 736 27.73 -5.32 -28.76
CA ALA A 736 27.94 -4.10 -27.99
C ALA A 736 26.67 -3.23 -27.89
N LEU A 737 25.88 -3.13 -28.95
CA LEU A 737 24.60 -2.40 -28.91
C LEU A 737 23.56 -3.16 -28.07
N GLY A 738 23.51 -4.49 -28.19
CA GLY A 738 22.67 -5.37 -27.37
C GLY A 738 22.94 -5.21 -25.88
N GLU A 739 24.21 -5.20 -25.47
CA GLU A 739 24.62 -4.97 -24.07
C GLU A 739 24.22 -3.57 -23.58
N GLN A 740 24.38 -2.54 -24.42
CA GLN A 740 24.00 -1.18 -24.08
C GLN A 740 22.49 -1.05 -23.87
N LEU A 741 21.68 -1.60 -24.80
CA LEU A 741 20.22 -1.60 -24.70
C LEU A 741 19.77 -2.37 -23.45
N TYR A 742 20.35 -3.53 -23.21
CA TYR A 742 20.08 -4.33 -22.00
C TYR A 742 20.41 -3.52 -20.74
N THR A 743 21.62 -2.97 -20.66
CA THR A 743 22.09 -2.18 -19.51
C THR A 743 21.18 -0.98 -19.26
N SER A 744 20.77 -0.26 -20.31
CA SER A 744 19.86 0.89 -20.19
C SER A 744 18.51 0.51 -19.55
N ARG A 745 18.02 -0.70 -19.84
CA ARG A 745 16.75 -1.21 -19.29
C ARG A 745 16.85 -1.60 -17.82
N ILE A 746 18.01 -2.10 -17.39
CA ILE A 746 18.21 -2.58 -16.01
C ILE A 746 18.77 -1.49 -15.08
N THR A 747 19.41 -0.44 -15.62
CA THR A 747 19.84 0.70 -14.81
C THR A 747 18.66 1.54 -14.37
N SER A 748 18.58 1.84 -13.07
CA SER A 748 17.56 2.70 -12.50
C SER A 748 18.19 3.75 -11.58
N PRO A 749 17.85 5.05 -11.75
CA PRO A 749 18.35 6.12 -10.88
C PRO A 749 17.90 5.92 -9.42
N GLY A 750 16.79 5.22 -9.17
CA GLY A 750 16.29 4.94 -7.83
C GLY A 750 17.18 4.04 -6.97
N ARG A 751 18.20 3.39 -7.55
CA ARG A 751 19.19 2.60 -6.78
C ARG A 751 20.36 3.42 -6.27
N TYR A 752 20.45 4.69 -6.65
CA TYR A 752 21.49 5.60 -6.21
C TYR A 752 20.88 6.77 -5.44
N GLY A 753 21.64 7.31 -4.49
CA GLY A 753 21.31 8.57 -3.84
C GLY A 753 21.36 9.73 -4.84
N SER A 754 20.80 10.87 -4.43
CA SER A 754 20.79 12.06 -5.28
C SER A 754 22.21 12.49 -5.70
N PRO A 755 22.40 12.94 -6.96
CA PRO A 755 23.67 13.50 -7.41
C PRO A 755 23.98 14.81 -6.67
N ARG A 756 25.18 15.38 -6.90
CA ARG A 756 25.53 16.68 -6.33
C ARG A 756 24.47 17.73 -6.69
N GLN A 757 23.97 18.44 -5.68
CA GLN A 757 23.05 19.57 -5.84
C GLN A 757 23.65 20.81 -5.22
N VAL A 758 23.60 21.93 -5.94
CA VAL A 758 24.07 23.23 -5.45
C VAL A 758 22.86 24.16 -5.40
N GLN A 759 22.59 24.70 -4.21
CA GLN A 759 21.55 25.68 -3.97
C GLN A 759 22.21 26.96 -3.49
N ILE A 760 21.88 28.08 -4.12
CA ILE A 760 22.37 29.40 -3.74
C ILE A 760 21.15 30.24 -3.37
N GLY A 761 21.22 30.95 -2.25
CA GLY A 761 20.12 31.78 -1.79
C GLY A 761 20.60 33.06 -1.12
N LEU A 762 19.69 34.02 -1.10
CA LEU A 762 19.84 35.31 -0.44
C LEU A 762 18.81 35.39 0.69
N ARG A 763 19.24 35.84 1.86
CA ARG A 763 18.39 36.18 3.01
C ARG A 763 18.58 37.66 3.30
N VAL A 764 17.47 38.37 3.46
CA VAL A 764 17.45 39.78 3.86
C VAL A 764 16.71 39.87 5.19
N ASP A 765 17.40 40.30 6.24
CA ASP A 765 16.80 40.60 7.54
C ASP A 765 16.79 42.13 7.73
N PHE A 766 15.61 42.70 7.96
CA PHE A 766 15.38 44.14 8.14
C PHE A 766 15.46 44.58 9.60
#